data_AF-A0AAQ3HY51-F1
#
_entry.id   AF-A0AAQ3HY51-F1
#
_cell.length_a   1.000
_cell.length_b   1.000
_cell.length_c   1.000
_cell.angle_alpha   90.00
_cell.angle_beta   90.00
_cell.angle_gamma   90.00
#
_symmetry.space_group_name_H-M   'P 1'
#
loop_
_entity.id
_entity.type
_entity.pdbx_description
1 polymer ?
#
loop_
_entity_poly.entity_id
_entity_poly.type
_entity_poly.pdbx_seq_one_letter_code
_entity_poly.pdbx_strand_id
1 'polypeptide(L)'
;MKKLLKRSYFALVLLFIYAPILAMLVFSFNNGDTTIKWTHASFSWYESFFKNSPFIKSIITSLFVAVISTTISLVIGTLAAIGLSRVNRVTRNKWVSIANIPLINADVITAVSLMIIFLIMGLRFGLLTLIMAHISFNVPYVLVTVMPRLKKIDPSLIDASYDLGAKNHQVMFKVILPILKPAIITAAAIAFAMSFDDFIISYFTGGMQTNVSTFIYTAKKTRPFIFVFGTCLVVVIALSIITWNAINLIKQSRLETKQKLINNSYRLKTVSKLNKELNELKEILKTKTIVKKSHSLSLWIKYFILKTKIYFYKLKSLDKKISKLQWKQYKLKSKIQKEERYYSRLKKSEKKLKQLIKQFSSEKDVKKAAKLSLQIETLQEKVEFLKDQLEVIKEREQTANLKVKKLQNKIKLLKQDLSEEVNPSKKTINWYNKKIKYFEEWIIELEEGKDYYKLKLVVEKLKDLQNIKNNKINELTDQLNELINKIYVPILITKDIDLKIQKTTDMELLDKLHQKRQNIIDKFTKIYNHKIEQKNLVLLKINQKTDKLKTRLLPSQDENVSHSRSFISRSWKAILISFIGIGAFSGLTAAYVLNNIYDLVVANWGEYIDPSLIGEFEQQASQKHNRRIRINYQIYNSNEILYNKLHTVDYDVMIPSDYMVQRLASENYLQKIDYSKLNIWGEFNSQNFNKNSKSKDYEKLQVNKSLLELMAKSPIKIEDETKEVKTNNPHGAYLNTNSILDYSVPYLWGDLVIVVNPTESNIKFLEDNQIKFKTTKNGENESNKIEIDNSTLSWDILWKAAAAGKLIALNNDPKNVFMLGSQKLYQTVNLTKKSQIDEVSNELSTLLSNTGVSLHSDDLISIVVTEKFDFAVMYNGDAAYANYAHNEGDGDYEKANKSLNFIYGRPNKKNEKTSRHESTNVFSDNIVIYKDAQNTDLAYEFINFLYENSTKITEYVGVTSPLDSTIEEMTAAPTKNEKEEEGEEEGGTYHEFKNLYDPITHQNNGSKYETNNEQLSFTYNGKIDEYLVNSFNNLLANK
;
A
#
# COMPACT_ATOMS: atom_id res chain seq x y z
N MET A 1 9.03 -31.48 15.37
CA MET A 1 9.18 -30.16 16.02
C MET A 1 9.81 -29.10 15.12
N LYS A 2 11.06 -29.20 14.62
CA LYS A 2 11.71 -28.13 13.81
C LYS A 2 10.93 -27.62 12.57
N LYS A 3 10.15 -28.46 11.88
CA LYS A 3 9.30 -28.02 10.75
C LYS A 3 8.02 -27.31 11.18
N LEU A 4 7.46 -27.71 12.32
CA LEU A 4 6.22 -27.14 12.85
C LEU A 4 6.53 -25.75 13.41
N LEU A 5 7.61 -25.63 14.20
CA LEU A 5 8.10 -24.36 14.74
C LEU A 5 8.39 -23.33 13.63
N LYS A 6 9.06 -23.74 12.54
CA LYS A 6 9.32 -22.86 11.38
C LYS A 6 8.05 -22.40 10.67
N ARG A 7 7.05 -23.27 10.55
CA ARG A 7 5.75 -22.92 9.94
C ARG A 7 4.96 -21.98 10.83
N SER A 8 4.92 -22.24 12.13
CA SER A 8 4.27 -21.39 13.11
C SER A 8 4.92 -20.01 13.18
N TYR A 9 6.26 -19.94 13.23
CA TYR A 9 6.99 -18.66 13.19
C TYR A 9 6.67 -17.86 11.91
N PHE A 10 6.71 -18.51 10.75
CA PHE A 10 6.35 -17.85 9.49
C PHE A 10 4.89 -17.40 9.46
N ALA A 11 3.96 -18.22 9.98
CA ALA A 11 2.55 -17.86 10.09
C ALA A 11 2.33 -16.66 11.03
N LEU A 12 3.06 -16.58 12.15
CA LEU A 12 3.01 -15.43 13.05
C LEU A 12 3.54 -14.16 12.40
N VAL A 13 4.65 -14.25 11.64
CA VAL A 13 5.18 -13.09 10.88
C VAL A 13 4.18 -12.63 9.81
N LEU A 14 3.55 -13.56 9.09
CA LEU A 14 2.50 -13.21 8.13
C LEU A 14 1.28 -12.59 8.83
N LEU A 15 0.82 -13.18 9.94
CA LEU A 15 -0.30 -12.64 10.72
C LEU A 15 0.02 -11.22 11.16
N PHE A 16 1.21 -10.97 11.69
CA PHE A 16 1.63 -9.65 12.13
C PHE A 16 1.62 -8.61 10.99
N ILE A 17 2.10 -8.97 9.80
CA ILE A 17 2.13 -8.07 8.64
C ILE A 17 0.73 -7.83 8.05
N TYR A 18 -0.12 -8.85 7.98
CA TYR A 18 -1.43 -8.77 7.32
C TYR A 18 -2.61 -8.45 8.24
N ALA A 19 -2.46 -8.60 9.57
CA ALA A 19 -3.53 -8.33 10.52
C ALA A 19 -4.03 -6.88 10.47
N PRO A 20 -3.18 -5.83 10.40
CA PRO A 20 -3.66 -4.46 10.27
C PRO A 20 -4.44 -4.22 8.97
N ILE A 21 -4.01 -4.84 7.86
CA ILE A 21 -4.71 -4.75 6.56
C ILE A 21 -6.07 -5.44 6.66
N LEU A 22 -6.16 -6.61 7.30
CA LEU A 22 -7.43 -7.31 7.53
C LEU A 22 -8.36 -6.51 8.44
N ALA A 23 -7.83 -5.87 9.49
CA ALA A 23 -8.61 -4.98 10.35
C ALA A 23 -9.18 -3.81 9.55
N MET A 24 -8.34 -3.11 8.78
CA MET A 24 -8.79 -2.03 7.89
C MET A 24 -9.89 -2.49 6.92
N LEU A 25 -9.74 -3.68 6.29
CA LEU A 25 -10.77 -4.24 5.40
C LEU A 25 -12.10 -4.44 6.13
N VAL A 26 -12.08 -4.98 7.35
CA VAL A 26 -13.28 -5.19 8.16
C VAL A 26 -13.90 -3.85 8.55
N PHE A 27 -13.11 -2.93 9.11
CA PHE A 27 -13.59 -1.62 9.54
C PHE A 27 -14.03 -0.70 8.39
N SER A 28 -13.68 -1.00 7.13
CA SER A 28 -14.25 -0.30 5.98
C SER A 28 -15.76 -0.51 5.81
N PHE A 29 -16.33 -1.54 6.45
CA PHE A 29 -17.77 -1.79 6.51
C PHE A 29 -18.41 -1.30 7.81
N ASN A 30 -17.69 -0.60 8.69
CA ASN A 30 -18.26 -0.09 9.93
C ASN A 30 -19.22 1.06 9.64
N ASN A 31 -20.43 1.09 10.20
CA ASN A 31 -21.34 2.24 10.03
C ASN A 31 -21.00 3.43 10.94
N GLY A 32 -20.26 3.21 12.02
CA GLY A 32 -19.92 4.26 12.98
C GLY A 32 -19.03 5.35 12.38
N ASP A 33 -19.07 6.54 12.97
CA ASP A 33 -18.31 7.71 12.53
C ASP A 33 -16.79 7.61 12.70
N THR A 34 -16.34 6.54 13.36
CA THR A 34 -14.97 6.39 13.83
C THR A 34 -14.40 5.02 13.46
N THR A 35 -13.07 4.95 13.43
CA THR A 35 -12.35 3.73 13.05
C THR A 35 -11.99 2.83 14.23
N ILE A 36 -12.37 3.20 15.45
CA ILE A 36 -11.94 2.53 16.68
C ILE A 36 -12.97 1.50 17.15
N LYS A 37 -14.27 1.85 17.13
CA LYS A 37 -15.35 0.99 17.64
C LYS A 37 -16.17 0.40 16.50
N TRP A 38 -16.29 -0.93 16.51
CA TRP A 38 -17.20 -1.63 15.60
C TRP A 38 -18.64 -1.45 16.08
N THR A 39 -19.50 -0.95 15.21
CA THR A 39 -20.95 -0.76 15.46
C THR A 39 -21.74 -1.88 14.79
N HIS A 40 -22.07 -1.71 13.51
CA HIS A 40 -22.70 -2.69 12.64
C HIS A 40 -22.20 -2.53 11.20
N ALA A 41 -22.44 -3.56 10.37
CA ALA A 41 -21.99 -3.57 8.99
C ALA A 41 -22.86 -2.68 8.08
N SER A 42 -22.25 -1.79 7.29
CA SER A 42 -22.91 -0.88 6.37
C SER A 42 -22.05 -0.60 5.13
N PHE A 43 -22.69 -0.10 4.07
CA PHE A 43 -22.04 0.39 2.85
C PHE A 43 -22.10 1.93 2.73
N SER A 44 -22.61 2.63 3.74
CA SER A 44 -22.76 4.10 3.77
C SER A 44 -21.47 4.83 3.37
N TRP A 45 -20.33 4.45 3.97
CA TRP A 45 -19.03 5.08 3.68
C TRP A 45 -18.52 4.83 2.26
N TYR A 46 -19.00 3.81 1.56
CA TYR A 46 -18.68 3.63 0.15
C TYR A 46 -19.40 4.68 -0.71
N GLU A 47 -20.60 5.12 -0.33
CA GLU A 47 -21.28 6.23 -0.99
C GLU A 47 -20.62 7.57 -0.65
N SER A 48 -20.34 7.81 0.64
CA SER A 48 -19.64 9.02 1.10
C SER A 48 -18.26 9.18 0.47
N PHE A 49 -17.54 8.08 0.23
CA PHE A 49 -16.27 8.07 -0.48
C PHE A 49 -16.37 8.70 -1.88
N PHE A 50 -17.45 8.43 -2.63
CA PHE A 50 -17.64 9.02 -3.96
C PHE A 50 -18.21 10.44 -3.93
N LYS A 51 -18.88 10.85 -2.85
CA LYS A 51 -19.39 12.22 -2.65
C LYS A 51 -18.32 13.19 -2.14
N ASN A 52 -17.28 12.69 -1.45
CA ASN A 52 -16.20 13.52 -0.91
C ASN A 52 -15.27 14.05 -2.03
N SER A 53 -15.65 15.20 -2.59
CA SER A 53 -14.93 15.90 -3.67
C SER A 53 -13.45 16.17 -3.32
N PRO A 54 -13.09 16.69 -2.12
CA PRO A 54 -11.70 16.90 -1.72
C PRO A 54 -10.84 15.63 -1.75
N PHE A 55 -11.35 14.50 -1.26
CA PHE A 55 -10.57 13.26 -1.20
C PHE A 55 -10.38 12.61 -2.58
N ILE A 56 -11.41 12.63 -3.44
CA ILE A 56 -11.29 12.11 -4.81
C ILE A 56 -10.26 12.93 -5.61
N LYS A 57 -10.22 14.25 -5.40
CA LYS A 57 -9.19 15.11 -6.00
C LYS A 57 -7.78 14.72 -5.54
N SER A 58 -7.58 14.40 -4.26
CA SER A 58 -6.26 14.01 -3.76
C SER A 58 -5.78 12.70 -4.38
N ILE A 59 -6.69 11.73 -4.60
CA ILE A 59 -6.41 10.47 -5.32
C ILE A 59 -5.96 10.73 -6.76
N ILE A 60 -6.67 11.59 -7.48
CA ILE A 60 -6.33 11.94 -8.86
C ILE A 60 -4.97 12.63 -8.92
N THR A 61 -4.69 13.55 -7.99
CA THR A 61 -3.41 14.26 -7.89
C THR A 61 -2.26 13.29 -7.61
N SER A 62 -2.40 12.39 -6.63
CA SER A 62 -1.40 11.34 -6.34
C SER A 62 -1.12 10.47 -7.56
N LEU A 63 -2.17 9.99 -8.23
CA LEU A 63 -2.02 9.10 -9.38
C LEU A 63 -1.35 9.83 -10.57
N PHE A 64 -1.76 11.06 -10.83
CA PHE A 64 -1.20 11.89 -11.90
C PHE A 64 0.29 12.20 -11.67
N VAL A 65 0.63 12.69 -10.46
CA VAL A 65 2.02 12.98 -10.07
C VAL A 65 2.87 11.72 -10.12
N ALA A 66 2.37 10.59 -9.58
CA ALA A 66 3.11 9.32 -9.57
C ALA A 66 3.38 8.78 -10.98
N VAL A 67 2.42 8.86 -11.91
CA VAL A 67 2.63 8.41 -13.29
C VAL A 67 3.64 9.29 -14.03
N ILE A 68 3.52 10.63 -13.90
CA ILE A 68 4.40 11.55 -14.62
C ILE A 68 5.82 11.52 -14.06
N SER A 69 5.96 11.61 -12.73
CA SER A 69 7.26 11.59 -12.07
C SER A 69 7.99 10.28 -12.35
N THR A 70 7.29 9.14 -12.31
CA THR A 70 7.85 7.83 -12.65
C THR A 70 8.29 7.76 -14.10
N THR A 71 7.45 8.22 -15.03
CA THR A 71 7.77 8.16 -16.47
C THR A 71 9.02 8.98 -16.78
N ILE A 72 9.09 10.21 -16.28
CA ILE A 72 10.24 11.09 -16.49
C ILE A 72 11.49 10.52 -15.81
N SER A 73 11.35 10.03 -14.57
CA SER A 73 12.46 9.43 -13.81
C SER A 73 12.99 8.16 -14.45
N LEU A 74 12.15 7.34 -15.08
CA LEU A 74 12.58 6.16 -15.83
C LEU A 74 13.44 6.55 -17.03
N VAL A 75 13.05 7.59 -17.75
CA VAL A 75 13.84 8.10 -18.89
C VAL A 75 15.17 8.64 -18.40
N ILE A 76 15.15 9.57 -17.45
CA ILE A 76 16.36 10.22 -16.91
C ILE A 76 17.29 9.17 -16.26
N GLY A 77 16.77 8.36 -15.34
CA GLY A 77 17.53 7.38 -14.58
C GLY A 77 18.08 6.23 -15.44
N THR A 78 17.33 5.76 -16.45
CA THR A 78 17.83 4.73 -17.37
C THR A 78 18.91 5.27 -18.29
N LEU A 79 18.74 6.48 -18.84
CA LEU A 79 19.76 7.14 -19.65
C LEU A 79 21.02 7.43 -18.83
N ALA A 80 20.85 7.92 -17.60
CA ALA A 80 21.95 8.13 -16.67
C ALA A 80 22.67 6.82 -16.32
N ALA A 81 21.94 5.72 -16.04
CA ALA A 81 22.54 4.41 -15.79
C ALA A 81 23.38 3.94 -16.99
N ILE A 82 22.86 4.10 -18.21
CA ILE A 82 23.55 3.72 -19.44
C ILE A 82 24.80 4.59 -19.66
N GLY A 83 24.70 5.91 -19.52
CA GLY A 83 25.85 6.82 -19.65
C GLY A 83 26.94 6.53 -18.62
N LEU A 84 26.56 6.43 -17.35
CA LEU A 84 27.46 6.13 -16.23
C LEU A 84 28.08 4.73 -16.31
N SER A 85 27.46 3.78 -17.02
CA SER A 85 28.07 2.47 -17.24
C SER A 85 29.31 2.51 -18.14
N ARG A 86 29.44 3.54 -18.98
CA ARG A 86 30.52 3.69 -19.97
C ARG A 86 31.71 4.50 -19.46
N VAL A 87 31.58 5.20 -18.34
CA VAL A 87 32.68 5.98 -17.74
C VAL A 87 33.50 5.13 -16.76
N ASN A 88 34.70 5.63 -16.42
CA ASN A 88 35.59 4.94 -15.48
C ASN A 88 34.95 4.78 -14.08
N ARG A 89 35.47 3.83 -13.30
CA ARG A 89 34.89 3.44 -12.00
C ARG A 89 34.80 4.61 -11.01
N VAL A 90 35.81 5.48 -11.00
CA VAL A 90 35.90 6.61 -10.06
C VAL A 90 34.84 7.66 -10.37
N THR A 91 34.76 8.11 -11.62
CA THR A 91 33.78 9.11 -12.07
C THR A 91 32.36 8.60 -11.90
N ARG A 92 32.11 7.34 -12.27
CA ARG A 92 30.82 6.69 -12.04
C ARG A 92 30.43 6.73 -10.57
N ASN A 93 31.32 6.34 -9.67
CA ASN A 93 31.01 6.28 -8.24
C ASN A 93 30.70 7.69 -7.68
N LYS A 94 31.46 8.72 -8.08
CA LYS A 94 31.17 10.12 -7.69
C LYS A 94 29.77 10.56 -8.11
N TRP A 95 29.42 10.38 -9.38
CA TRP A 95 28.10 10.78 -9.88
C TRP A 95 26.96 9.95 -9.28
N VAL A 96 27.15 8.65 -9.06
CA VAL A 96 26.15 7.82 -8.37
C VAL A 96 25.97 8.28 -6.92
N SER A 97 27.04 8.65 -6.23
CA SER A 97 26.94 9.19 -4.86
C SER A 97 26.17 10.51 -4.83
N ILE A 98 26.44 11.43 -5.77
CA ILE A 98 25.70 12.70 -5.89
C ILE A 98 24.21 12.44 -6.18
N ALA A 99 23.92 11.57 -7.15
CA ALA A 99 22.55 11.25 -7.54
C ALA A 99 21.75 10.57 -6.41
N ASN A 100 22.43 9.91 -5.47
CA ASN A 100 21.81 9.20 -4.35
C ASN A 100 21.67 10.04 -3.07
N ILE A 101 22.06 11.32 -3.06
CA ILE A 101 21.89 12.19 -1.87
C ILE A 101 20.45 12.17 -1.33
N PRO A 102 19.39 12.29 -2.16
CA PRO A 102 18.02 12.24 -1.67
C PRO A 102 17.64 10.93 -0.96
N LEU A 103 18.29 9.81 -1.31
CA LEU A 103 18.00 8.48 -0.75
C LEU A 103 18.73 8.22 0.58
N ILE A 104 19.76 9.01 0.89
CA ILE A 104 20.57 8.86 2.11
C ILE A 104 20.10 9.81 3.20
N ASN A 105 19.60 10.98 2.82
CA ASN A 105 19.10 11.99 3.76
C ASN A 105 17.71 11.61 4.29
N ALA A 106 17.35 12.17 5.45
CA ALA A 106 15.96 12.12 5.91
C ALA A 106 15.06 12.92 4.96
N ASP A 107 13.84 12.42 4.71
CA ASP A 107 12.90 13.01 3.75
C ASP A 107 12.61 14.49 4.06
N VAL A 108 12.53 14.87 5.35
CA VAL A 108 12.31 16.26 5.80
C VAL A 108 13.45 17.17 5.34
N ILE A 109 14.70 16.71 5.43
CA ILE A 109 15.87 17.50 4.99
C ILE A 109 15.81 17.73 3.48
N THR A 110 15.47 16.68 2.73
CA THR A 110 15.32 16.76 1.27
C THR A 110 14.19 17.72 0.89
N ALA A 111 13.05 17.65 1.58
CA ALA A 111 11.88 18.49 1.36
C ALA A 111 12.19 19.98 1.60
N VAL A 112 12.74 20.31 2.77
CA VAL A 112 13.13 21.69 3.12
C VAL A 112 14.19 22.23 2.17
N SER A 113 15.16 21.40 1.79
CA SER A 113 16.20 21.81 0.83
C SER A 113 15.62 22.14 -0.54
N LEU A 114 14.71 21.30 -1.06
CA LEU A 114 14.02 21.55 -2.33
C LEU A 114 13.12 22.79 -2.25
N MET A 115 12.43 22.98 -1.13
CA MET A 115 11.60 24.16 -0.87
C MET A 115 12.43 25.45 -0.97
N ILE A 116 13.58 25.50 -0.29
CA ILE A 116 14.50 26.64 -0.33
C ILE A 116 15.02 26.88 -1.75
N ILE A 117 15.39 25.81 -2.48
CA ILE A 117 15.84 25.91 -3.87
C ILE A 117 14.75 26.53 -4.76
N PHE A 118 13.50 26.08 -4.64
CA PHE A 118 12.39 26.62 -5.42
C PHE A 118 12.11 28.09 -5.09
N LEU A 119 12.21 28.49 -3.82
CA LEU A 119 12.10 29.89 -3.40
C LEU A 119 13.20 30.76 -4.02
N ILE A 120 14.46 30.32 -3.97
CA ILE A 120 15.60 31.03 -4.57
C ILE A 120 15.43 31.17 -6.08
N MET A 121 14.84 30.15 -6.73
CA MET A 121 14.55 30.17 -8.16
C MET A 121 13.31 31.02 -8.52
N GLY A 122 12.59 31.57 -7.54
CA GLY A 122 11.36 32.32 -7.77
C GLY A 122 10.20 31.47 -8.30
N LEU A 123 10.24 30.15 -8.07
CA LEU A 123 9.18 29.24 -8.49
C LEU A 123 8.03 29.25 -7.48
N ARG A 124 6.82 29.56 -7.94
CA ARG A 124 5.60 29.38 -7.14
C ARG A 124 5.35 27.90 -6.89
N PHE A 125 5.05 27.52 -5.66
CA PHE A 125 4.73 26.14 -5.33
C PHE A 125 3.41 25.69 -5.97
N GLY A 126 3.41 24.48 -6.50
CA GLY A 126 2.27 23.90 -7.17
C GLY A 126 2.62 22.56 -7.81
N LEU A 127 1.87 22.18 -8.85
CA LEU A 127 2.07 20.90 -9.51
C LEU A 127 3.48 20.75 -10.11
N LEU A 128 4.05 21.83 -10.66
CA LEU A 128 5.36 21.79 -11.28
C LEU A 128 6.47 21.49 -10.25
N THR A 129 6.50 22.23 -9.15
CA THR A 129 7.48 22.02 -8.07
C THR A 129 7.30 20.65 -7.43
N LEU A 130 6.05 20.18 -7.28
CA LEU A 130 5.73 18.84 -6.81
C LEU A 130 6.30 17.76 -7.73
N ILE A 131 6.02 17.83 -9.04
CA ILE A 131 6.54 16.85 -10.01
C ILE A 131 8.07 16.87 -10.05
N MET A 132 8.69 18.06 -10.02
CA MET A 132 10.15 18.22 -10.00
C MET A 132 10.78 17.60 -8.74
N ALA A 133 10.16 17.83 -7.59
CA ALA A 133 10.60 17.23 -6.32
C ALA A 133 10.51 15.70 -6.38
N HIS A 134 9.42 15.16 -6.93
CA HIS A 134 9.25 13.71 -7.07
C HIS A 134 10.23 13.09 -8.07
N ILE A 135 10.55 13.79 -9.15
CA ILE A 135 11.60 13.35 -10.07
C ILE A 135 12.96 13.29 -9.36
N SER A 136 13.28 14.28 -8.52
CA SER A 136 14.54 14.37 -7.80
C SER A 136 14.84 13.12 -6.96
N PHE A 137 13.85 12.62 -6.20
CA PHE A 137 14.03 11.40 -5.40
C PHE A 137 13.77 10.10 -6.17
N ASN A 138 12.97 10.11 -7.24
CA ASN A 138 12.71 8.89 -8.03
C ASN A 138 13.87 8.47 -8.93
N VAL A 139 14.64 9.42 -9.48
CA VAL A 139 15.82 9.13 -10.31
C VAL A 139 16.83 8.21 -9.59
N PRO A 140 17.21 8.43 -8.31
CA PRO A 140 18.08 7.50 -7.59
C PRO A 140 17.53 6.09 -7.47
N TYR A 141 16.22 5.89 -7.21
CA TYR A 141 15.61 4.56 -7.18
C TYR A 141 15.74 3.84 -8.53
N VAL A 142 15.55 4.56 -9.64
CA VAL A 142 15.73 4.02 -10.98
C VAL A 142 17.20 3.63 -11.21
N LEU A 143 18.14 4.51 -10.85
CA LEU A 143 19.58 4.25 -10.98
C LEU A 143 20.02 3.00 -10.22
N VAL A 144 19.65 2.89 -8.93
CA VAL A 144 20.02 1.76 -8.07
C VAL A 144 19.40 0.44 -8.56
N THR A 145 18.24 0.50 -9.22
CA THR A 145 17.56 -0.69 -9.75
C THR A 145 18.10 -1.14 -11.12
N VAL A 146 18.36 -0.20 -12.03
CA VAL A 146 18.75 -0.50 -13.42
C VAL A 146 20.26 -0.77 -13.54
N MET A 147 21.10 -0.02 -12.82
CA MET A 147 22.56 -0.11 -12.92
C MET A 147 23.11 -1.53 -12.64
N PRO A 148 22.68 -2.28 -11.60
CA PRO A 148 23.16 -3.64 -11.37
C PRO A 148 22.80 -4.61 -12.49
N ARG A 149 21.66 -4.38 -13.18
CA ARG A 149 21.24 -5.22 -14.31
C ARG A 149 22.10 -4.95 -15.54
N LEU A 150 22.40 -3.67 -15.78
CA LEU A 150 23.26 -3.26 -16.89
C LEU A 150 24.68 -3.83 -16.77
N LYS A 151 25.25 -3.86 -15.56
CA LYS A 151 26.56 -4.49 -15.29
C LYS A 151 26.59 -6.00 -15.53
N LYS A 152 25.43 -6.66 -15.57
CA LYS A 152 25.30 -8.12 -15.82
C LYS A 152 25.08 -8.45 -17.29
N ILE A 153 25.04 -7.46 -18.19
CA ILE A 153 24.95 -7.73 -19.64
C ILE A 153 26.29 -8.29 -20.11
N ASP A 154 26.24 -9.43 -20.79
CA ASP A 154 27.41 -10.03 -21.43
C ASP A 154 27.88 -9.13 -22.58
N PRO A 155 29.11 -8.57 -22.52
CA PRO A 155 29.64 -7.70 -23.59
C PRO A 155 29.62 -8.38 -24.96
N SER A 156 29.74 -9.71 -25.02
CA SER A 156 29.72 -10.45 -26.28
C SER A 156 28.41 -10.32 -27.04
N LEU A 157 27.28 -10.04 -26.37
CA LEU A 157 26.00 -9.76 -27.02
C LEU A 157 26.01 -8.43 -27.76
N ILE A 158 26.73 -7.44 -27.20
CA ILE A 158 26.89 -6.13 -27.80
C ILE A 158 27.84 -6.25 -29.00
N ASP A 159 28.98 -6.93 -28.84
CA ASP A 159 29.95 -7.14 -29.93
C ASP A 159 29.35 -7.96 -31.08
N ALA A 160 28.62 -9.03 -30.78
CA ALA A 160 27.91 -9.84 -31.78
C ALA A 160 26.87 -9.01 -32.54
N SER A 161 26.23 -8.04 -31.89
CA SER A 161 25.28 -7.15 -32.59
C SER A 161 25.98 -6.20 -33.56
N TYR A 162 27.15 -5.66 -33.21
CA TYR A 162 27.96 -4.86 -34.12
C TYR A 162 28.52 -5.69 -35.29
N ASP A 163 28.94 -6.93 -35.03
CA ASP A 163 29.40 -7.86 -36.08
C ASP A 163 28.30 -8.23 -37.07
N LEU A 164 27.03 -8.25 -36.64
CA LEU A 164 25.87 -8.41 -37.53
C LEU A 164 25.50 -7.12 -38.29
N GLY A 165 26.30 -6.04 -38.16
CA GLY A 165 26.10 -4.77 -38.85
C GLY A 165 25.13 -3.82 -38.16
N ALA A 166 24.77 -4.06 -36.88
CA ALA A 166 23.85 -3.19 -36.18
C ALA A 166 24.48 -1.83 -35.85
N LYS A 167 23.75 -0.73 -36.09
CA LYS A 167 24.16 0.64 -35.68
C LYS A 167 23.92 0.85 -34.18
N ASN A 168 24.59 1.82 -33.55
CA ASN A 168 24.48 2.10 -32.10
C ASN A 168 23.03 2.21 -31.57
N HIS A 169 22.14 2.90 -32.29
CA HIS A 169 20.73 2.98 -31.90
C HIS A 169 20.02 1.62 -32.00
N GLN A 170 20.36 0.79 -33.00
CA GLN A 170 19.80 -0.55 -33.14
C GLN A 170 20.26 -1.45 -31.99
N VAL A 171 21.53 -1.37 -31.59
CA VAL A 171 22.04 -2.09 -30.41
C VAL A 171 21.31 -1.63 -29.14
N MET A 172 21.10 -0.32 -28.97
CA MET A 172 20.35 0.22 -27.85
C MET A 172 18.93 -0.34 -27.76
N PHE A 173 18.13 -0.19 -28.83
CA PHE A 173 16.71 -0.54 -28.82
C PHE A 173 16.42 -2.03 -29.03
N LYS A 174 17.29 -2.78 -29.71
CA LYS A 174 17.09 -4.20 -30.01
C LYS A 174 17.86 -5.16 -29.11
N VAL A 175 18.89 -4.70 -28.40
CA VAL A 175 19.72 -5.55 -27.52
C VAL A 175 19.67 -5.06 -26.07
N ILE A 176 20.12 -3.84 -25.80
CA ILE A 176 20.29 -3.34 -24.43
C ILE A 176 18.95 -3.15 -23.73
N LEU A 177 18.03 -2.36 -24.29
CA LEU A 177 16.73 -2.07 -23.68
C LEU A 177 15.87 -3.33 -23.44
N PRO A 178 15.78 -4.30 -24.38
CA PRO A 178 15.07 -5.56 -24.12
C PRO A 178 15.65 -6.38 -22.97
N ILE A 179 16.98 -6.38 -22.78
CA ILE A 179 17.64 -7.06 -21.65
C ILE A 179 17.39 -6.32 -20.33
N LEU A 180 17.35 -4.98 -20.38
CA LEU A 180 17.04 -4.13 -19.23
C LEU A 180 15.55 -4.08 -18.88
N LYS A 181 14.65 -4.43 -19.82
CA LYS A 181 13.19 -4.33 -19.66
C LYS A 181 12.67 -4.84 -18.31
N PRO A 182 13.09 -6.01 -17.77
CA PRO A 182 12.62 -6.46 -16.46
C PRO A 182 13.03 -5.52 -15.33
N ALA A 183 14.26 -4.98 -15.37
CA ALA A 183 14.74 -4.03 -14.37
C ALA A 183 14.07 -2.66 -14.50
N ILE A 184 13.76 -2.21 -15.72
CA ILE A 184 13.02 -0.97 -15.97
C ILE A 184 11.58 -1.10 -15.42
N ILE A 185 10.92 -2.23 -15.62
CA ILE A 185 9.57 -2.49 -15.06
C ILE A 185 9.61 -2.52 -13.52
N THR A 186 10.63 -3.16 -12.92
CA THR A 186 10.80 -3.14 -11.47
C THR A 186 11.08 -1.73 -10.94
N ALA A 187 11.94 -0.97 -11.62
CA ALA A 187 12.23 0.42 -11.27
C ALA A 187 10.98 1.31 -11.37
N ALA A 188 10.13 1.07 -12.37
CA ALA A 188 8.86 1.77 -12.55
C ALA A 188 7.92 1.54 -11.37
N ALA A 189 7.76 0.27 -10.95
CA ALA A 189 6.92 -0.07 -9.82
C ALA A 189 7.42 0.55 -8.50
N ILE A 190 8.74 0.57 -8.28
CA ILE A 190 9.34 1.19 -7.09
C ILE A 190 9.14 2.71 -7.11
N ALA A 191 9.49 3.39 -8.20
CA ALA A 191 9.35 4.84 -8.31
C ALA A 191 7.88 5.29 -8.21
N PHE A 192 6.96 4.51 -8.79
CA PHE A 192 5.53 4.77 -8.66
C PHE A 192 5.07 4.64 -7.20
N ALA A 193 5.46 3.56 -6.52
CA ALA A 193 5.09 3.34 -5.12
C ALA A 193 5.63 4.45 -4.21
N MET A 194 6.91 4.82 -4.36
CA MET A 194 7.53 5.90 -3.57
C MET A 194 6.87 7.26 -3.85
N SER A 195 6.47 7.53 -5.10
CA SER A 195 5.81 8.79 -5.44
C SER A 195 4.34 8.87 -5.03
N PHE A 196 3.64 7.74 -5.00
CA PHE A 196 2.21 7.71 -4.71
C PHE A 196 1.92 7.92 -3.22
N ASP A 197 2.84 7.44 -2.37
CA ASP A 197 2.71 7.41 -0.91
C ASP A 197 3.46 8.56 -0.20
N ASP A 198 4.20 9.41 -0.94
CA ASP A 198 4.99 10.47 -0.32
C ASP A 198 4.12 11.55 0.34
N PHE A 199 4.32 11.74 1.64
CA PHE A 199 3.73 12.84 2.42
C PHE A 199 4.67 14.04 2.52
N ILE A 200 5.91 13.80 2.96
CA ILE A 200 6.80 14.84 3.49
C ILE A 200 7.22 15.80 2.38
N ILE A 201 7.73 15.29 1.25
CA ILE A 201 8.21 16.14 0.16
C ILE A 201 7.02 16.86 -0.49
N SER A 202 5.90 16.17 -0.63
CA SER A 202 4.65 16.70 -1.17
C SER A 202 4.11 17.87 -0.34
N TYR A 203 4.12 17.77 0.99
CA TYR A 203 3.64 18.81 1.89
C TYR A 203 4.41 20.13 1.72
N PHE A 204 5.74 20.06 1.61
CA PHE A 204 6.59 21.26 1.50
C PHE A 204 6.72 21.81 0.07
N THR A 205 6.44 21.01 -0.97
CA THR A 205 6.67 21.41 -2.37
C THR A 205 5.40 21.50 -3.21
N GLY A 206 4.26 21.03 -2.69
CA GLY A 206 2.99 20.92 -3.41
C GLY A 206 2.15 22.19 -3.50
N GLY A 207 2.36 23.17 -2.61
CA GLY A 207 1.53 24.38 -2.54
C GLY A 207 0.05 24.03 -2.35
N MET A 208 -0.81 24.46 -3.28
CA MET A 208 -2.24 24.13 -3.29
C MET A 208 -2.58 22.66 -3.61
N GLN A 209 -1.61 21.87 -4.07
CA GLN A 209 -1.85 20.50 -4.52
C GLN A 209 -1.83 19.55 -3.33
N THR A 210 -2.98 19.03 -2.96
CA THR A 210 -3.10 18.00 -1.91
C THR A 210 -3.08 16.62 -2.56
N ASN A 211 -2.11 15.79 -2.19
CA ASN A 211 -2.08 14.37 -2.58
C ASN A 211 -2.75 13.51 -1.48
N VAL A 212 -2.96 12.21 -1.73
CA VAL A 212 -3.62 11.29 -0.77
C VAL A 212 -2.92 11.29 0.58
N SER A 213 -1.59 11.19 0.60
CA SER A 213 -0.83 11.14 1.85
C SER A 213 -0.95 12.45 2.63
N THR A 214 -0.80 13.60 1.98
CA THR A 214 -1.04 14.92 2.60
C THR A 214 -2.44 15.04 3.15
N PHE A 215 -3.46 14.59 2.42
CA PHE A 215 -4.85 14.63 2.89
C PHE A 215 -5.04 13.77 4.15
N ILE A 216 -4.54 12.54 4.16
CA ILE A 216 -4.69 11.61 5.29
C ILE A 216 -3.90 12.10 6.50
N TYR A 217 -2.66 12.56 6.33
CA TYR A 217 -1.80 13.01 7.44
C TYR A 217 -2.21 14.35 8.05
N THR A 218 -2.94 15.18 7.30
CA THR A 218 -3.45 16.47 7.82
C THR A 218 -4.87 16.35 8.36
N ALA A 219 -5.52 15.20 8.23
CA ALA A 219 -6.83 14.94 8.85
C ALA A 219 -6.66 14.68 10.35
N LYS A 220 -7.37 15.44 11.19
CA LYS A 220 -7.32 15.34 12.66
C LYS A 220 -8.12 14.13 13.18
N LYS A 221 -9.21 13.75 12.50
CA LYS A 221 -9.98 12.51 12.72
C LYS A 221 -9.93 11.57 11.51
N THR A 222 -9.58 10.29 11.75
CA THR A 222 -9.62 9.25 10.71
C THR A 222 -11.04 8.74 10.53
N ARG A 223 -11.68 9.04 9.40
CA ARG A 223 -13.02 8.57 9.07
C ARG A 223 -12.99 7.24 8.28
N PRO A 224 -14.01 6.38 8.38
CA PRO A 224 -14.00 5.07 7.71
C PRO A 224 -13.92 5.10 6.17
N PHE A 225 -14.26 6.21 5.50
CA PHE A 225 -14.08 6.32 4.05
C PHE A 225 -12.60 6.20 3.61
N ILE A 226 -11.64 6.51 4.49
CA ILE A 226 -10.20 6.29 4.24
C ILE A 226 -9.90 4.79 4.16
N PHE A 227 -10.54 3.98 5.02
CA PHE A 227 -10.43 2.52 4.96
C PHE A 227 -11.11 1.95 3.71
N VAL A 228 -12.20 2.55 3.23
CA VAL A 228 -12.82 2.18 1.94
C VAL A 228 -11.82 2.34 0.79
N PHE A 229 -11.07 3.45 0.75
CA PHE A 229 -10.01 3.64 -0.23
C PHE A 229 -8.92 2.56 -0.12
N GLY A 230 -8.45 2.29 1.10
CA GLY A 230 -7.49 1.20 1.36
C GLY A 230 -8.00 -0.16 0.90
N THR A 231 -9.27 -0.48 1.16
CA THR A 231 -9.95 -1.70 0.72
C THR A 231 -9.97 -1.81 -0.80
N CYS A 232 -10.35 -0.73 -1.49
CA CYS A 232 -10.35 -0.67 -2.95
C CYS A 232 -8.94 -0.91 -3.52
N LEU A 233 -7.92 -0.30 -2.92
CA LEU A 233 -6.52 -0.46 -3.33
C LEU A 233 -6.05 -1.92 -3.14
N VAL A 234 -6.36 -2.55 -2.01
CA VAL A 234 -6.06 -3.96 -1.75
C VAL A 234 -6.75 -4.88 -2.77
N VAL A 235 -8.02 -4.64 -3.06
CA VAL A 235 -8.79 -5.41 -4.05
C VAL A 235 -8.17 -5.29 -5.44
N VAL A 236 -7.78 -4.08 -5.87
CA VAL A 236 -7.12 -3.84 -7.16
C VAL A 236 -5.77 -4.57 -7.25
N ILE A 237 -4.96 -4.53 -6.19
CA ILE A 237 -3.68 -5.25 -6.13
C ILE A 237 -3.91 -6.76 -6.16
N ALA A 238 -4.85 -7.28 -5.36
CA ALA A 238 -5.17 -8.70 -5.31
C ALA A 238 -5.64 -9.23 -6.68
N LEU A 239 -6.55 -8.51 -7.34
CA LEU A 239 -7.01 -8.85 -8.69
C LEU A 239 -5.86 -8.82 -9.71
N SER A 240 -4.95 -7.84 -9.61
CA SER A 240 -3.76 -7.75 -10.47
C SER A 240 -2.81 -8.95 -10.29
N ILE A 241 -2.62 -9.40 -9.05
CA ILE A 241 -1.80 -10.58 -8.74
C ILE A 241 -2.48 -11.86 -9.22
N ILE A 242 -3.78 -12.02 -8.97
CA ILE A 242 -4.56 -13.21 -9.38
C ILE A 242 -4.56 -13.34 -10.91
N THR A 243 -4.80 -12.25 -11.62
CA THR A 243 -4.78 -12.23 -13.10
C THR A 243 -3.39 -12.53 -13.65
N TRP A 244 -2.32 -11.94 -13.10
CA TRP A 244 -0.95 -12.26 -13.48
C TRP A 244 -0.60 -13.73 -13.28
N ASN A 245 -0.97 -14.29 -12.12
CA ASN A 245 -0.75 -15.70 -11.81
C ASN A 245 -1.57 -16.62 -12.72
N ALA A 246 -2.84 -16.29 -12.99
CA ALA A 246 -3.68 -17.04 -13.92
C ALA A 246 -3.07 -17.07 -15.34
N ILE A 247 -2.59 -15.91 -15.84
CA ILE A 247 -1.91 -15.81 -17.14
C ILE A 247 -0.66 -16.70 -17.17
N ASN A 248 0.15 -16.66 -16.11
CA ASN A 248 1.38 -17.46 -16.02
C ASN A 248 1.08 -18.97 -15.96
N LEU A 249 0.07 -19.39 -15.22
CA LEU A 249 -0.37 -20.79 -15.15
C LEU A 249 -0.89 -21.29 -16.52
N ILE A 250 -1.65 -20.46 -17.23
CA ILE A 250 -2.11 -20.78 -18.59
C ILE A 250 -0.93 -20.90 -19.55
N LYS A 251 0.07 -20.01 -19.45
CA LYS A 251 1.28 -20.06 -20.28
C LYS A 251 2.12 -21.30 -20.00
N GLN A 252 2.32 -21.64 -18.73
CA GLN A 252 3.08 -22.81 -18.30
C GLN A 252 2.40 -24.11 -18.73
N SER A 253 1.08 -24.25 -18.50
CA SER A 253 0.32 -25.44 -18.91
C SER A 253 0.33 -25.66 -20.43
N ARG A 254 0.31 -24.57 -21.23
CA ARG A 254 0.49 -24.64 -22.69
C ARG A 254 1.89 -25.16 -23.08
N LEU A 255 2.95 -24.67 -22.42
CA LEU A 255 4.32 -25.14 -22.67
C LEU A 255 4.49 -26.61 -22.31
N GLU A 256 3.98 -27.04 -21.16
CA GLU A 256 4.02 -28.45 -20.74
C GLU A 256 3.23 -29.35 -21.70
N THR A 257 2.06 -28.90 -22.17
CA THR A 257 1.26 -29.63 -23.16
C THR A 257 2.02 -29.77 -24.47
N LYS A 258 2.64 -28.69 -24.95
CA LYS A 258 3.49 -28.70 -26.15
C LYS A 258 4.64 -29.71 -26.00
N GLN A 259 5.31 -29.72 -24.85
CA GLN A 259 6.40 -30.66 -24.58
C GLN A 259 5.91 -32.12 -24.50
N LYS A 260 4.75 -32.37 -23.89
CA LYS A 260 4.12 -33.70 -23.87
C LYS A 260 3.76 -34.19 -25.27
N LEU A 261 3.28 -33.30 -26.15
CA LEU A 261 2.98 -33.61 -27.56
C LEU A 261 4.25 -33.92 -28.37
N ILE A 262 5.33 -33.14 -28.21
CA ILE A 262 6.63 -33.42 -28.84
C ILE A 262 7.14 -34.81 -28.46
N ASN A 263 7.04 -35.16 -27.18
CA ASN A 263 7.50 -36.45 -26.66
C ASN A 263 6.50 -37.60 -26.88
N ASN A 264 5.43 -37.40 -27.67
CA ASN A 264 4.33 -38.35 -27.88
C ASN A 264 3.74 -38.94 -26.57
N SER A 265 3.79 -38.16 -25.48
CA SER A 265 3.41 -38.58 -24.12
C SER A 265 2.05 -38.07 -23.66
N TYR A 266 1.36 -37.29 -24.52
CA TYR A 266 0.05 -36.74 -24.22
C TYR A 266 -1.01 -37.85 -24.15
N ARG A 267 -1.71 -37.95 -23.01
CA ARG A 267 -2.78 -38.96 -22.74
C ARG A 267 -2.39 -40.43 -22.95
N LEU A 268 -1.09 -40.77 -23.04
CA LEU A 268 -0.61 -42.15 -23.25
C LEU A 268 -1.21 -43.18 -22.29
N LYS A 269 -1.33 -42.85 -20.99
CA LYS A 269 -1.90 -43.77 -19.99
C LYS A 269 -3.37 -44.11 -20.29
N THR A 270 -4.15 -43.13 -20.74
CA THR A 270 -5.56 -43.31 -21.09
C THR A 270 -5.70 -44.16 -22.34
N VAL A 271 -4.88 -43.90 -23.37
CA VAL A 271 -4.84 -44.69 -24.62
C VAL A 271 -4.42 -46.13 -24.33
N SER A 272 -3.36 -46.34 -23.56
CA SER A 272 -2.89 -47.68 -23.17
C SER A 272 -3.95 -48.47 -22.39
N LYS A 273 -4.65 -47.82 -21.45
CA LYS A 273 -5.76 -48.44 -20.71
C LYS A 273 -6.91 -48.84 -21.65
N LEU A 274 -7.31 -47.96 -22.56
CA LEU A 274 -8.36 -48.25 -23.54
C LEU A 274 -7.97 -49.42 -24.44
N ASN A 275 -6.75 -49.45 -24.96
CA ASN A 275 -6.26 -50.56 -25.80
C ASN A 275 -6.28 -51.89 -25.03
N LYS A 276 -5.91 -51.89 -23.73
CA LYS A 276 -5.99 -53.08 -22.89
C LYS A 276 -7.45 -53.57 -22.74
N GLU A 277 -8.37 -52.69 -22.39
CA GLU A 277 -9.81 -53.02 -22.27
C GLU A 277 -10.37 -53.54 -23.61
N LEU A 278 -9.91 -52.98 -24.74
CA LEU A 278 -10.35 -53.38 -26.07
C LEU A 278 -9.83 -54.76 -26.46
N ASN A 279 -8.59 -55.07 -26.10
CA ASN A 279 -8.03 -56.42 -26.26
C ASN A 279 -8.76 -57.44 -25.39
N GLU A 280 -9.07 -57.11 -24.13
CA GLU A 280 -9.87 -57.97 -23.25
C GLU A 280 -11.26 -58.26 -23.83
N LEU A 281 -11.95 -57.24 -24.35
CA LEU A 281 -13.26 -57.43 -24.99
C LEU A 281 -13.19 -58.25 -26.27
N LYS A 282 -12.14 -58.06 -27.10
CA LYS A 282 -11.90 -58.86 -28.31
C LYS A 282 -11.61 -60.32 -28.00
N GLU A 283 -10.83 -60.59 -26.96
CA GLU A 283 -10.57 -61.96 -26.50
C GLU A 283 -11.86 -62.62 -25.99
N ILE A 284 -12.65 -61.93 -25.16
CA ILE A 284 -13.96 -62.42 -24.68
C ILE A 284 -14.91 -62.76 -25.85
N LEU A 285 -14.94 -61.93 -26.89
CA LEU A 285 -15.72 -62.16 -28.10
C LEU A 285 -15.22 -63.40 -28.86
N LYS A 286 -13.90 -63.55 -29.01
CA LYS A 286 -13.24 -64.64 -29.74
C LYS A 286 -13.45 -65.99 -29.05
N THR A 287 -13.28 -66.05 -27.73
CA THR A 287 -13.40 -67.29 -26.94
C THR A 287 -14.85 -67.65 -26.62
N LYS A 288 -15.80 -66.73 -26.78
CA LYS A 288 -17.20 -66.88 -26.35
C LYS A 288 -17.29 -67.35 -24.89
N THR A 289 -16.43 -66.81 -24.03
CA THR A 289 -16.39 -67.12 -22.59
C THR A 289 -16.76 -65.90 -21.76
N ILE A 290 -17.53 -66.11 -20.69
CA ILE A 290 -17.74 -65.12 -19.64
C ILE A 290 -16.91 -65.53 -18.44
N VAL A 291 -16.18 -64.58 -17.88
CA VAL A 291 -15.37 -64.79 -16.68
C VAL A 291 -16.29 -64.77 -15.45
N LYS A 292 -16.44 -65.91 -14.76
CA LYS A 292 -17.06 -65.95 -13.43
C LYS A 292 -16.01 -65.79 -12.35
N LYS A 293 -16.34 -65.00 -11.33
CA LYS A 293 -15.48 -64.78 -10.16
C LYS A 293 -15.66 -65.92 -9.17
N SER A 294 -14.55 -66.39 -8.59
CA SER A 294 -14.57 -67.34 -7.48
C SER A 294 -15.20 -66.70 -6.24
N HIS A 295 -16.07 -67.46 -5.55
CA HIS A 295 -16.67 -67.09 -4.26
C HIS A 295 -15.74 -67.37 -3.07
N SER A 296 -14.55 -67.93 -3.29
CA SER A 296 -13.58 -68.22 -2.23
C SER A 296 -12.97 -66.94 -1.67
N LEU A 297 -13.35 -66.59 -0.44
CA LEU A 297 -12.81 -65.43 0.29
C LEU A 297 -11.28 -65.54 0.48
N SER A 298 -10.76 -66.75 0.70
CA SER A 298 -9.32 -67.02 0.86
C SER A 298 -8.50 -66.63 -0.39
N LEU A 299 -9.01 -66.93 -1.60
CA LEU A 299 -8.35 -66.52 -2.85
C LEU A 299 -8.35 -65.00 -3.01
N TRP A 300 -9.46 -64.33 -2.66
CA TRP A 300 -9.56 -62.87 -2.72
C TRP A 300 -8.62 -62.17 -1.72
N ILE A 301 -8.50 -62.68 -0.49
CA ILE A 301 -7.55 -62.16 0.51
C ILE A 301 -6.12 -62.30 -0.02
N LYS A 302 -5.74 -63.47 -0.55
CA LYS A 302 -4.41 -63.68 -1.17
C LYS A 302 -4.17 -62.71 -2.33
N TYR A 303 -5.19 -62.45 -3.16
CA TYR A 303 -5.11 -61.51 -4.28
C TYR A 303 -4.86 -60.09 -3.83
N PHE A 304 -5.60 -59.62 -2.83
CA PHE A 304 -5.40 -58.29 -2.26
C PHE A 304 -4.03 -58.17 -1.60
N ILE A 305 -3.59 -59.17 -0.84
CA ILE A 305 -2.25 -59.17 -0.21
C ILE A 305 -1.14 -59.08 -1.28
N LEU A 306 -1.19 -59.91 -2.33
CA LEU A 306 -0.22 -59.90 -3.42
C LEU A 306 -0.22 -58.57 -4.19
N LYS A 307 -1.40 -58.07 -4.55
CA LYS A 307 -1.54 -56.77 -5.23
C LYS A 307 -0.99 -55.61 -4.39
N THR A 308 -1.23 -55.65 -3.07
CA THR A 308 -0.74 -54.65 -2.12
C THR A 308 0.78 -54.78 -1.93
N LYS A 309 1.33 -56.00 -1.86
CA LYS A 309 2.78 -56.24 -1.86
C LYS A 309 3.44 -55.68 -3.12
N ILE A 310 2.90 -55.93 -4.31
CA ILE A 310 3.42 -55.37 -5.57
C ILE A 310 3.37 -53.84 -5.56
N TYR A 311 2.28 -53.25 -5.05
CA TYR A 311 2.15 -51.80 -4.91
C TYR A 311 3.21 -51.21 -3.97
N PHE A 312 3.40 -51.80 -2.79
CA PHE A 312 4.44 -51.39 -1.86
C PHE A 312 5.87 -51.60 -2.41
N TYR A 313 6.13 -52.67 -3.17
CA TYR A 313 7.43 -52.88 -3.82
C TYR A 313 7.69 -51.89 -4.97
N LYS A 314 6.65 -51.50 -5.71
CA LYS A 314 6.74 -50.41 -6.71
C LYS A 314 7.04 -49.06 -6.04
N LEU A 315 6.47 -48.81 -4.86
CA LEU A 315 6.69 -47.61 -4.04
C LEU A 315 8.00 -47.61 -3.25
N LYS A 316 8.55 -48.79 -2.92
CA LYS A 316 9.79 -48.91 -2.13
C LYS A 316 10.91 -48.19 -2.87
N SER A 317 11.27 -47.01 -2.35
CA SER A 317 12.16 -46.04 -2.98
C SER A 317 13.62 -46.55 -2.98
N LEU A 318 13.94 -47.42 -3.94
CA LEU A 318 15.31 -47.49 -4.48
C LEU A 318 15.61 -46.28 -5.38
N ASP A 319 14.58 -45.49 -5.71
CA ASP A 319 14.66 -44.33 -6.60
C ASP A 319 15.68 -43.29 -6.14
N LYS A 320 15.91 -43.11 -4.84
CA LYS A 320 16.97 -42.22 -4.33
C LYS A 320 18.38 -42.75 -4.64
N LYS A 321 18.62 -44.07 -4.51
CA LYS A 321 19.91 -44.70 -4.85
C LYS A 321 20.12 -44.75 -6.35
N ILE A 322 19.08 -45.10 -7.11
CA ILE A 322 19.07 -45.11 -8.58
C ILE A 322 19.30 -43.71 -9.12
N SER A 323 18.58 -42.68 -8.65
CA SER A 323 18.76 -41.28 -9.08
C SER A 323 20.16 -40.77 -8.78
N LYS A 324 20.73 -41.11 -7.61
CA LYS A 324 22.10 -40.75 -7.25
C LYS A 324 23.13 -41.40 -8.19
N LEU A 325 22.93 -42.66 -8.54
CA LEU A 325 23.79 -43.38 -9.48
C LEU A 325 23.62 -42.88 -10.93
N GLN A 326 22.40 -42.56 -11.37
CA GLN A 326 22.11 -41.96 -12.68
C GLN A 326 22.74 -40.57 -12.81
N TRP A 327 22.67 -39.74 -11.77
CA TRP A 327 23.39 -38.46 -11.74
C TRP A 327 24.91 -38.66 -11.82
N LYS A 328 25.45 -39.66 -11.10
CA LYS A 328 26.88 -40.01 -11.16
C LYS A 328 27.27 -40.50 -12.55
N GLN A 329 26.44 -41.32 -13.20
CA GLN A 329 26.60 -41.78 -14.58
C GLN A 329 26.63 -40.60 -15.56
N TYR A 330 25.68 -39.67 -15.45
CA TYR A 330 25.63 -38.46 -16.28
C TYR A 330 26.88 -37.60 -16.11
N LYS A 331 27.31 -37.36 -14.87
CA LYS A 331 28.50 -36.56 -14.57
C LYS A 331 29.77 -37.20 -15.16
N LEU A 332 29.93 -38.51 -15.03
CA LEU A 332 31.07 -39.24 -15.60
C LEU A 332 31.03 -39.22 -17.14
N LYS A 333 29.87 -39.50 -17.76
CA LYS A 333 29.69 -39.45 -19.22
C LYS A 333 29.97 -38.05 -19.79
N SER A 334 29.49 -37.00 -19.13
CA SER A 334 29.75 -35.62 -19.54
C SER A 334 31.24 -35.26 -19.46
N LYS A 335 31.97 -35.81 -18.49
CA LYS A 335 33.41 -35.57 -18.33
C LYS A 335 34.21 -36.26 -19.44
N ILE A 336 33.89 -37.53 -19.72
CA ILE A 336 34.46 -38.31 -20.82
C ILE A 336 34.21 -37.62 -22.18
N GLN A 337 32.97 -37.24 -22.46
CA GLN A 337 32.60 -36.55 -23.70
C GLN A 337 33.30 -35.19 -23.86
N LYS A 338 33.68 -34.53 -22.75
CA LYS A 338 34.44 -33.28 -22.80
C LYS A 338 35.87 -33.52 -23.32
N GLU A 339 36.53 -34.58 -22.84
CA GLU A 339 37.87 -34.97 -23.30
C GLU A 339 37.84 -35.39 -24.78
N GLU A 340 36.87 -36.21 -25.21
CA GLU A 340 36.71 -36.60 -26.62
C GLU A 340 36.46 -35.41 -27.57
N ARG A 341 35.75 -34.38 -27.08
CA ARG A 341 35.47 -33.18 -27.88
C ARG A 341 36.73 -32.40 -28.21
N TYR A 342 37.82 -32.50 -27.43
CA TYR A 342 39.05 -31.78 -27.72
C TYR A 342 39.64 -32.17 -29.08
N TYR A 343 39.70 -33.47 -29.40
CA TYR A 343 40.13 -33.95 -30.72
C TYR A 343 39.30 -33.38 -31.87
N SER A 344 37.97 -33.45 -31.76
CA SER A 344 37.07 -32.94 -32.81
C SER A 344 37.14 -31.42 -32.97
N ARG A 345 37.36 -30.69 -31.87
CA ARG A 345 37.47 -29.23 -31.84
C ARG A 345 38.80 -28.79 -32.41
N LEU A 346 39.90 -29.47 -32.09
CA LEU A 346 41.21 -29.18 -32.64
C LEU A 346 41.17 -29.30 -34.18
N LYS A 347 40.69 -30.44 -34.71
CA LYS A 347 40.56 -30.66 -36.16
C LYS A 347 39.72 -29.58 -36.86
N LYS A 348 38.63 -29.13 -36.23
CA LYS A 348 37.78 -28.05 -36.77
C LYS A 348 38.48 -26.68 -36.71
N SER A 349 39.13 -26.37 -35.60
CA SER A 349 39.87 -25.12 -35.41
C SER A 349 41.06 -25.03 -36.38
N GLU A 350 41.83 -26.10 -36.57
CA GLU A 350 42.93 -26.16 -37.53
C GLU A 350 42.45 -26.00 -38.97
N LYS A 351 41.32 -26.63 -39.35
CA LYS A 351 40.72 -26.45 -40.68
C LYS A 351 40.28 -25.00 -40.90
N LYS A 352 39.66 -24.38 -39.89
CA LYS A 352 39.23 -22.98 -39.95
C LYS A 352 40.42 -22.01 -39.97
N LEU A 353 41.49 -22.31 -39.23
CA LEU A 353 42.73 -21.56 -39.24
C LEU A 353 43.38 -21.57 -40.62
N LYS A 354 43.48 -22.74 -41.27
CA LYS A 354 43.94 -22.85 -42.66
C LYS A 354 43.10 -22.03 -43.63
N GLN A 355 41.78 -22.01 -43.45
CA GLN A 355 40.88 -21.22 -44.29
C GLN A 355 41.07 -19.71 -44.09
N LEU A 356 41.20 -19.26 -42.85
CA LEU A 356 41.43 -17.84 -42.53
C LEU A 356 42.79 -17.35 -43.00
N ILE A 357 43.84 -18.15 -42.86
CA ILE A 357 45.18 -17.84 -43.40
C ILE A 357 45.12 -17.68 -44.93
N LYS A 358 44.38 -18.57 -45.63
CA LYS A 358 44.17 -18.45 -47.08
C LYS A 358 43.41 -17.18 -47.46
N GLN A 359 42.37 -16.81 -46.71
CA GLN A 359 41.60 -15.58 -46.93
C GLN A 359 42.47 -14.33 -46.68
N PHE A 360 43.26 -14.33 -45.60
CA PHE A 360 44.19 -13.26 -45.27
C PHE A 360 45.24 -13.04 -46.38
N SER A 361 45.80 -14.12 -46.94
CA SER A 361 46.80 -14.04 -48.03
C SER A 361 46.25 -13.48 -49.35
N SER A 362 44.92 -13.49 -49.55
CA SER A 362 44.26 -12.99 -50.77
C SER A 362 43.61 -11.60 -50.60
N GLU A 363 43.57 -11.07 -49.38
CA GLU A 363 42.84 -9.84 -49.05
C GLU A 363 43.71 -8.60 -49.28
N LYS A 364 43.18 -7.63 -50.05
CA LYS A 364 43.91 -6.40 -50.42
C LYS A 364 43.54 -5.20 -49.54
N ASP A 365 42.42 -5.26 -48.82
CA ASP A 365 41.94 -4.21 -47.92
C ASP A 365 42.63 -4.29 -46.55
N VAL A 366 43.37 -3.24 -46.17
CA VAL A 366 44.16 -3.15 -44.94
C VAL A 366 43.32 -3.35 -43.68
N LYS A 367 42.09 -2.82 -43.62
CA LYS A 367 41.22 -2.96 -42.44
C LYS A 367 40.69 -4.38 -42.30
N LYS A 368 40.33 -5.02 -43.42
CA LYS A 368 39.89 -6.42 -43.43
C LYS A 368 41.03 -7.37 -43.10
N ALA A 369 42.22 -7.11 -43.63
CA ALA A 369 43.44 -7.85 -43.30
C ALA A 369 43.73 -7.79 -41.79
N ALA A 370 43.66 -6.60 -41.17
CA ALA A 370 43.85 -6.45 -39.72
C ALA A 370 42.79 -7.19 -38.87
N LYS A 371 41.53 -7.24 -39.34
CA LYS A 371 40.48 -8.04 -38.66
C LYS A 371 40.76 -9.55 -38.79
N LEU A 372 41.19 -9.99 -39.97
CA LEU A 372 41.56 -11.38 -40.23
C LEU A 372 42.79 -11.81 -39.43
N SER A 373 43.80 -10.94 -39.24
CA SER A 373 44.99 -11.26 -38.44
C SER A 373 44.64 -11.49 -36.96
N LEU A 374 43.80 -10.65 -36.37
CA LEU A 374 43.33 -10.83 -34.99
C LEU A 374 42.51 -12.14 -34.84
N GLN A 375 41.68 -12.47 -35.84
CA GLN A 375 40.94 -13.74 -35.85
C GLN A 375 41.85 -14.97 -36.01
N ILE A 376 42.96 -14.83 -36.74
CA ILE A 376 43.97 -15.87 -36.86
C ILE A 376 44.68 -16.07 -35.52
N GLU A 377 45.12 -14.99 -34.87
CA GLU A 377 45.82 -15.02 -33.57
C GLU A 377 44.96 -15.66 -32.47
N THR A 378 43.73 -15.18 -32.29
CA THR A 378 42.79 -15.77 -31.32
C THR A 378 42.46 -17.24 -31.60
N LEU A 379 42.47 -17.64 -32.88
CA LEU A 379 42.24 -19.03 -33.25
C LEU A 379 43.51 -19.89 -33.09
N GLN A 380 44.70 -19.31 -33.22
CA GLN A 380 45.99 -19.95 -32.93
C GLN A 380 46.12 -20.26 -31.44
N GLU A 381 45.87 -19.30 -30.55
CA GLU A 381 45.86 -19.52 -29.09
C GLU A 381 44.90 -20.65 -28.70
N LYS A 382 43.72 -20.70 -29.35
CA LYS A 382 42.74 -21.75 -29.12
C LYS A 382 43.22 -23.12 -29.63
N VAL A 383 43.96 -23.17 -30.73
CA VAL A 383 44.56 -24.40 -31.25
C VAL A 383 45.66 -24.88 -30.30
N GLU A 384 46.51 -23.98 -29.80
CA GLU A 384 47.57 -24.26 -28.85
C GLU A 384 47.01 -24.81 -27.54
N PHE A 385 46.05 -24.12 -26.93
CA PHE A 385 45.34 -24.62 -25.75
C PHE A 385 44.76 -26.03 -25.95
N LEU A 386 44.15 -26.31 -27.12
CA LEU A 386 43.60 -27.62 -27.42
C LEU A 386 44.68 -28.70 -27.59
N LYS A 387 45.87 -28.34 -28.09
CA LYS A 387 47.02 -29.24 -28.19
C LYS A 387 47.56 -29.58 -26.80
N ASP A 388 47.75 -28.59 -25.93
CA ASP A 388 48.20 -28.79 -24.55
C ASP A 388 47.29 -29.76 -23.79
N GLN A 389 45.96 -29.58 -23.93
CA GLN A 389 44.99 -30.47 -23.29
C GLN A 389 45.08 -31.92 -23.81
N LEU A 390 45.43 -32.12 -25.08
CA LEU A 390 45.63 -33.45 -25.66
C LEU A 390 46.98 -34.05 -25.26
N GLU A 391 48.01 -33.23 -25.09
CA GLU A 391 49.32 -33.66 -24.61
C GLU A 391 49.24 -34.20 -23.17
N VAL A 392 48.57 -33.48 -22.27
CA VAL A 392 48.28 -33.94 -20.91
C VAL A 392 47.54 -35.29 -20.89
N ILE A 393 46.63 -35.51 -21.85
CA ILE A 393 45.93 -36.80 -21.98
C ILE A 393 46.91 -37.91 -22.41
N LYS A 394 47.79 -37.64 -23.38
CA LYS A 394 48.81 -38.60 -23.84
C LYS A 394 49.81 -38.96 -22.74
N GLU A 395 50.33 -37.98 -21.99
CA GLU A 395 51.24 -38.21 -20.87
C GLU A 395 50.59 -39.08 -19.79
N ARG A 396 49.31 -38.84 -19.50
CA ARG A 396 48.50 -39.63 -18.57
C ARG A 396 48.39 -41.10 -19.01
N GLU A 397 48.14 -41.34 -20.31
CA GLU A 397 48.06 -42.69 -20.89
C GLU A 397 49.42 -43.42 -20.86
N GLN A 398 50.51 -42.73 -21.20
CA GLN A 398 51.86 -43.29 -21.12
C GLN A 398 52.24 -43.68 -19.68
N THR A 399 51.93 -42.81 -18.71
CA THR A 399 52.15 -43.07 -17.28
C THR A 399 51.34 -44.27 -16.79
N ALA A 400 50.10 -44.42 -17.27
CA ALA A 400 49.26 -45.57 -16.96
C ALA A 400 49.86 -46.87 -17.52
N ASN A 401 50.29 -46.88 -18.78
CA ASN A 401 50.92 -48.04 -19.42
C ASN A 401 52.18 -48.52 -18.69
N LEU A 402 53.02 -47.59 -18.20
CA LEU A 402 54.19 -47.94 -17.38
C LEU A 402 53.79 -48.60 -16.05
N LYS A 403 52.72 -48.12 -15.41
CA LYS A 403 52.20 -48.70 -14.17
C LYS A 403 51.60 -50.09 -14.40
N VAL A 404 50.89 -50.29 -15.51
CA VAL A 404 50.35 -51.60 -15.91
C VAL A 404 51.47 -52.63 -16.04
N LYS A 405 52.56 -52.32 -16.75
CA LYS A 405 53.74 -53.21 -16.85
C LYS A 405 54.31 -53.58 -15.48
N LYS A 406 54.44 -52.60 -14.57
CA LYS A 406 54.92 -52.85 -13.19
C LYS A 406 53.98 -53.76 -12.40
N LEU A 407 52.66 -53.60 -12.56
CA LEU A 407 51.66 -54.43 -11.88
C LEU A 407 51.60 -55.85 -12.45
N GLN A 408 51.71 -56.01 -13.78
CA GLN A 408 51.78 -57.32 -14.44
C GLN A 408 52.99 -58.12 -13.93
N ASN A 409 54.16 -57.47 -13.78
CA ASN A 409 55.33 -58.11 -13.19
C ASN A 409 55.10 -58.52 -11.72
N LYS A 410 54.43 -57.67 -10.92
CA LYS A 410 54.05 -58.02 -9.54
C LYS A 410 53.09 -59.20 -9.45
N ILE A 411 52.13 -59.30 -10.37
CA ILE A 411 51.22 -60.45 -10.45
C ILE A 411 51.99 -61.71 -10.82
N LYS A 412 52.92 -61.62 -11.79
CA LYS A 412 53.76 -62.74 -12.19
C LYS A 412 54.58 -63.26 -11.02
N LEU A 413 55.21 -62.37 -10.25
CA LEU A 413 55.94 -62.71 -9.02
C LEU A 413 55.01 -63.36 -7.98
N LEU A 414 53.85 -62.76 -7.67
CA LEU A 414 52.92 -63.34 -6.70
C LEU A 414 52.37 -64.71 -7.11
N LYS A 415 52.17 -64.96 -8.41
CA LYS A 415 51.75 -66.28 -8.93
C LYS A 415 52.88 -67.30 -8.80
N GLN A 416 54.12 -66.87 -9.00
CA GLN A 416 55.30 -67.70 -8.81
C GLN A 416 55.53 -68.03 -7.32
N ASP A 417 55.49 -67.02 -6.43
CA ASP A 417 55.62 -67.20 -4.98
C ASP A 417 54.58 -68.20 -4.44
N LEU A 418 53.32 -68.12 -4.91
CA LEU A 418 52.26 -69.04 -4.53
C LEU A 418 52.51 -70.48 -5.03
N SER A 419 53.17 -70.65 -6.17
CA SER A 419 53.50 -71.98 -6.72
C SER A 419 54.69 -72.65 -6.04
N GLU A 420 55.56 -71.86 -5.39
CA GLU A 420 56.74 -72.34 -4.66
C GLU A 420 56.44 -72.66 -3.18
N GLU A 421 55.29 -72.23 -2.63
CA GLU A 421 54.85 -72.56 -1.27
C GLU A 421 54.49 -74.05 -1.12
N VAL A 422 55.12 -74.74 -0.16
CA VAL A 422 54.86 -76.15 0.15
C VAL A 422 53.70 -76.26 1.17
N ASN A 423 52.62 -76.95 0.80
CA ASN A 423 51.39 -77.11 1.60
C ASN A 423 50.77 -75.80 2.16
N PRO A 424 50.42 -74.83 1.31
CA PRO A 424 49.89 -73.54 1.76
C PRO A 424 48.49 -73.69 2.37
N SER A 425 48.26 -72.99 3.49
CA SER A 425 46.94 -72.97 4.13
C SER A 425 45.88 -72.33 3.22
N LYS A 426 44.61 -72.71 3.38
CA LYS A 426 43.48 -72.09 2.66
C LYS A 426 43.43 -70.56 2.84
N LYS A 427 43.93 -70.05 3.97
CA LYS A 427 44.03 -68.61 4.26
C LYS A 427 45.12 -67.94 3.43
N THR A 428 46.27 -68.61 3.24
CA THR A 428 47.40 -68.16 2.44
C THR A 428 47.03 -68.09 0.95
N ILE A 429 46.46 -69.18 0.41
CA ILE A 429 45.94 -69.22 -0.98
C ILE A 429 44.92 -68.11 -1.22
N ASN A 430 43.98 -67.92 -0.29
CA ASN A 430 42.97 -66.87 -0.42
C ASN A 430 43.58 -65.47 -0.33
N TRP A 431 44.66 -65.26 0.44
CA TRP A 431 45.37 -63.99 0.49
C TRP A 431 46.06 -63.68 -0.84
N TYR A 432 46.82 -64.62 -1.41
CA TYR A 432 47.47 -64.43 -2.71
C TYR A 432 46.45 -64.20 -3.81
N ASN A 433 45.40 -65.02 -3.90
CA ASN A 433 44.34 -64.85 -4.89
C ASN A 433 43.63 -63.50 -4.76
N LYS A 434 43.38 -63.03 -3.54
CA LYS A 434 42.79 -61.71 -3.30
C LYS A 434 43.73 -60.57 -3.72
N LYS A 435 45.04 -60.73 -3.50
CA LYS A 435 46.06 -59.73 -3.85
C LYS A 435 46.33 -59.68 -5.35
N ILE A 436 46.39 -60.83 -6.02
CA ILE A 436 46.45 -60.98 -7.47
C ILE A 436 45.22 -60.33 -8.11
N LYS A 437 44.01 -60.69 -7.64
CA LYS A 437 42.76 -60.11 -8.12
C LYS A 437 42.71 -58.60 -7.94
N TYR A 438 43.19 -58.07 -6.80
CA TYR A 438 43.30 -56.63 -6.59
C TYR A 438 44.20 -55.94 -7.62
N PHE A 439 45.35 -56.54 -7.95
CA PHE A 439 46.23 -55.99 -8.98
C PHE A 439 45.66 -56.15 -10.40
N GLU A 440 44.95 -57.24 -10.70
CA GLU A 440 44.23 -57.43 -11.96
C GLU A 440 43.12 -56.38 -12.14
N GLU A 441 42.34 -56.10 -11.08
CA GLU A 441 41.34 -55.03 -11.08
C GLU A 441 41.97 -53.63 -11.24
N TRP A 442 43.13 -53.41 -10.63
CA TRP A 442 43.86 -52.14 -10.76
C TRP A 442 44.45 -51.93 -12.18
N ILE A 443 44.90 -53.01 -12.83
CA ILE A 443 45.31 -52.96 -14.24
C ILE A 443 44.13 -52.56 -15.12
N ILE A 444 42.96 -53.19 -14.92
CA ILE A 444 41.74 -52.86 -15.68
C ILE A 444 41.35 -51.38 -15.48
N GLU A 445 41.42 -50.84 -14.25
CA GLU A 445 41.16 -49.42 -13.99
C GLU A 445 42.13 -48.49 -14.73
N LEU A 446 43.41 -48.87 -14.84
CA LEU A 446 44.44 -48.08 -15.52
C LEU A 446 44.32 -48.15 -17.04
N GLU A 447 44.01 -49.33 -17.60
CA GLU A 447 43.85 -49.56 -19.05
C GLU A 447 42.57 -48.93 -19.60
N GLU A 448 41.43 -49.09 -18.91
CA GLU A 448 40.16 -48.46 -19.31
C GLU A 448 40.17 -46.94 -19.04
N GLY A 449 40.98 -46.50 -18.08
CA GLY A 449 40.98 -45.14 -17.56
C GLY A 449 39.99 -44.94 -16.41
N LYS A 450 40.44 -44.25 -15.35
CA LYS A 450 39.73 -44.08 -14.07
C LYS A 450 38.26 -43.68 -14.17
N ASP A 451 37.92 -42.79 -15.11
CA ASP A 451 36.55 -42.30 -15.27
C ASP A 451 35.66 -43.26 -16.07
N TYR A 452 36.22 -44.00 -17.04
CA TYR A 452 35.54 -45.06 -17.80
C TYR A 452 35.27 -46.29 -16.93
N TYR A 453 36.26 -46.75 -16.16
CA TYR A 453 36.10 -47.85 -15.21
C TYR A 453 35.01 -47.55 -14.14
N LYS A 454 35.04 -46.33 -13.58
CA LYS A 454 33.99 -45.86 -12.66
C LYS A 454 32.62 -45.79 -13.31
N LEU A 455 32.55 -45.42 -14.61
CA LEU A 455 31.30 -45.39 -15.35
C LEU A 455 30.73 -46.80 -15.50
N LYS A 456 31.57 -47.77 -15.89
CA LYS A 456 31.21 -49.20 -16.02
C LYS A 456 30.64 -49.76 -14.72
N LEU A 457 31.33 -49.59 -13.59
CA LEU A 457 30.85 -50.02 -12.28
C LEU A 457 29.52 -49.37 -11.87
N VAL A 458 29.33 -48.08 -12.18
CA VAL A 458 28.08 -47.39 -11.91
C VAL A 458 26.94 -47.94 -12.78
N VAL A 459 27.22 -48.27 -14.05
CA VAL A 459 26.26 -48.87 -14.99
C VAL A 459 25.88 -50.29 -14.56
N GLU A 460 26.85 -51.13 -14.20
CA GLU A 460 26.60 -52.49 -13.70
C GLU A 460 25.77 -52.46 -12.41
N LYS A 461 26.15 -51.61 -11.45
CA LYS A 461 25.39 -51.46 -10.19
C LYS A 461 23.98 -50.92 -10.41
N LEU A 462 23.79 -50.05 -11.40
CA LEU A 462 22.45 -49.60 -11.81
C LEU A 462 21.64 -50.75 -12.39
N LYS A 463 22.25 -51.56 -13.27
CA LYS A 463 21.62 -52.73 -13.88
C LYS A 463 21.22 -53.77 -12.83
N ASP A 464 22.10 -54.05 -11.86
CA ASP A 464 21.82 -54.99 -10.77
C ASP A 464 20.66 -54.53 -9.89
N LEU A 465 20.65 -53.25 -9.48
CA LEU A 465 19.56 -52.70 -8.67
C LEU A 465 18.22 -52.68 -9.42
N GLN A 466 18.25 -52.43 -10.73
CA GLN A 466 17.07 -52.50 -11.58
C GLN A 466 16.59 -53.95 -11.75
N ASN A 467 17.50 -54.90 -11.96
CA ASN A 467 17.19 -56.32 -12.09
C ASN A 467 16.61 -56.90 -10.79
N ILE A 468 17.18 -56.58 -9.62
CA ILE A 468 16.65 -57.03 -8.32
C ILE A 468 15.21 -56.53 -8.12
N LYS A 469 14.95 -55.25 -8.43
CA LYS A 469 13.61 -54.66 -8.31
C LYS A 469 12.63 -55.32 -9.30
N ASN A 470 13.04 -55.48 -10.56
CA ASN A 470 12.20 -56.02 -11.62
C ASN A 470 11.93 -57.51 -11.45
N ASN A 471 12.93 -58.32 -11.09
CA ASN A 471 12.78 -59.76 -10.87
C ASN A 471 11.80 -60.04 -9.74
N LYS A 472 11.87 -59.29 -8.62
CA LYS A 472 10.92 -59.48 -7.51
C LYS A 472 9.50 -59.02 -7.86
N ILE A 473 9.38 -57.94 -8.65
CA ILE A 473 8.08 -57.49 -9.16
C ILE A 473 7.51 -58.53 -10.12
N ASN A 474 8.32 -59.10 -11.02
CA ASN A 474 7.91 -60.12 -11.97
C ASN A 474 7.49 -61.39 -11.23
N GLU A 475 8.29 -61.90 -10.31
CA GLU A 475 7.95 -63.07 -9.47
C GLU A 475 6.60 -62.88 -8.74
N LEU A 476 6.40 -61.72 -8.10
CA LEU A 476 5.11 -61.41 -7.45
C LEU A 476 3.97 -61.24 -8.46
N THR A 477 4.26 -60.74 -9.65
CA THR A 477 3.27 -60.57 -10.73
C THR A 477 2.89 -61.93 -11.34
N ASP A 478 3.82 -62.86 -11.45
CA ASP A 478 3.57 -64.23 -11.91
C ASP A 478 2.72 -64.98 -10.90
N GLN A 479 3.03 -64.87 -9.60
CA GLN A 479 2.18 -65.36 -8.52
C GLN A 479 0.78 -64.74 -8.54
N LEU A 480 0.69 -63.44 -8.83
CA LEU A 480 -0.60 -62.76 -8.98
C LEU A 480 -1.36 -63.28 -10.21
N ASN A 481 -0.69 -63.53 -11.34
CA ASN A 481 -1.29 -64.03 -12.57
C ASN A 481 -1.83 -65.46 -12.39
N GLU A 482 -1.07 -66.35 -11.74
CA GLU A 482 -1.56 -67.69 -11.38
C GLU A 482 -2.80 -67.63 -10.48
N LEU A 483 -2.80 -66.72 -9.52
CA LEU A 483 -3.93 -66.53 -8.63
C LEU A 483 -5.14 -65.91 -9.35
N ILE A 484 -4.91 -64.98 -10.29
CA ILE A 484 -5.93 -64.40 -11.16
C ILE A 484 -6.61 -65.52 -11.97
N ASN A 485 -5.84 -66.45 -12.56
CA ASN A 485 -6.42 -67.57 -13.32
C ASN A 485 -7.31 -68.48 -12.47
N LYS A 486 -7.05 -68.57 -11.15
CA LYS A 486 -7.90 -69.32 -10.19
C LYS A 486 -9.13 -68.53 -9.72
N ILE A 487 -9.05 -67.20 -9.71
CA ILE A 487 -10.16 -66.32 -9.29
C ILE A 487 -11.12 -66.04 -10.44
N TYR A 488 -10.60 -65.91 -11.64
CA TYR A 488 -11.32 -65.49 -12.84
C TYR A 488 -11.37 -66.68 -13.81
N VAL A 489 -12.36 -67.55 -13.62
CA VAL A 489 -12.49 -68.77 -14.42
C VAL A 489 -13.32 -68.45 -15.68
N PRO A 490 -12.77 -68.63 -16.89
CA PRO A 490 -13.53 -68.45 -18.12
C PRO A 490 -14.51 -69.63 -18.29
N ILE A 491 -15.79 -69.32 -18.47
CA ILE A 491 -16.85 -70.30 -18.69
C ILE A 491 -17.51 -70.00 -20.04
N LEU A 492 -17.65 -71.01 -20.90
CA LEU A 492 -18.35 -70.86 -22.18
C LEU A 492 -19.78 -70.38 -21.94
N ILE A 493 -20.25 -69.37 -22.69
CA ILE A 493 -21.59 -68.81 -22.44
C ILE A 493 -22.71 -69.83 -22.65
N THR A 494 -22.45 -70.79 -23.52
CA THR A 494 -23.39 -71.86 -23.88
C THR A 494 -23.26 -73.06 -22.97
N LYS A 495 -22.34 -73.09 -22.00
CA LYS A 495 -22.05 -74.28 -21.17
C LYS A 495 -23.30 -74.95 -20.61
N ASP A 496 -24.25 -74.18 -20.07
CA ASP A 496 -25.47 -74.72 -19.47
C ASP A 496 -26.45 -75.27 -20.53
N ILE A 497 -26.41 -74.76 -21.76
CA ILE A 497 -27.18 -75.29 -22.90
C ILE A 497 -26.47 -76.48 -23.55
N ASP A 498 -25.16 -76.40 -23.73
CA ASP A 498 -24.33 -77.49 -24.27
C ASP A 498 -24.45 -78.75 -23.39
N LEU A 499 -24.49 -78.57 -22.06
CA LEU A 499 -24.76 -79.66 -21.10
C LEU A 499 -26.18 -80.23 -21.21
N LYS A 500 -27.16 -79.43 -21.62
CA LYS A 500 -28.54 -79.89 -21.86
C LYS A 500 -28.67 -80.61 -23.21
N ILE A 501 -27.99 -80.11 -24.24
CA ILE A 501 -27.87 -80.76 -25.56
C ILE A 501 -27.23 -82.14 -25.39
N GLN A 502 -26.12 -82.26 -24.65
CA GLN A 502 -25.44 -83.54 -24.42
C GLN A 502 -26.28 -84.60 -23.67
N LYS A 503 -27.27 -84.19 -22.88
CA LYS A 503 -28.08 -85.10 -22.05
C LYS A 503 -29.41 -85.51 -22.69
N THR A 504 -29.79 -84.86 -23.80
CA THR A 504 -31.11 -85.01 -24.41
C THR A 504 -31.05 -85.99 -25.58
N THR A 505 -31.98 -86.94 -25.66
CA THR A 505 -32.14 -87.89 -26.78
C THR A 505 -33.35 -87.58 -27.68
N ASP A 506 -34.18 -86.61 -27.30
CA ASP A 506 -35.33 -86.11 -28.05
C ASP A 506 -34.90 -85.13 -29.16
N MET A 507 -35.16 -85.50 -30.42
CA MET A 507 -34.77 -84.73 -31.60
C MET A 507 -35.46 -83.37 -31.71
N GLU A 508 -36.72 -83.24 -31.30
CA GLU A 508 -37.44 -81.96 -31.42
C GLU A 508 -36.95 -80.95 -30.37
N LEU A 509 -36.64 -81.45 -29.16
CA LEU A 509 -36.03 -80.65 -28.10
C LEU A 509 -34.58 -80.26 -28.43
N LEU A 510 -33.83 -81.14 -29.11
CA LEU A 510 -32.46 -80.91 -29.55
C LEU A 510 -32.38 -79.71 -30.51
N ASP A 511 -33.25 -79.64 -31.51
CA ASP A 511 -33.32 -78.52 -32.45
C ASP A 511 -33.68 -77.19 -31.76
N LYS A 512 -34.66 -77.20 -30.85
CA LYS A 512 -35.00 -76.03 -30.04
C LYS A 512 -33.82 -75.58 -29.17
N LEU A 513 -33.03 -76.50 -28.62
CA LEU A 513 -31.83 -76.20 -27.83
C LEU A 513 -30.68 -75.67 -28.69
N HIS A 514 -30.47 -76.20 -29.90
CA HIS A 514 -29.49 -75.67 -30.86
C HIS A 514 -29.86 -74.25 -31.32
N GLN A 515 -31.13 -74.00 -31.61
CA GLN A 515 -31.62 -72.66 -31.96
C GLN A 515 -31.46 -71.68 -30.79
N LYS A 516 -31.76 -72.11 -29.55
CA LYS A 516 -31.55 -71.31 -28.34
C LYS A 516 -30.07 -71.03 -28.08
N ARG A 517 -29.19 -72.01 -28.32
CA ARG A 517 -27.72 -71.87 -28.23
C ARG A 517 -27.23 -70.79 -29.20
N GLN A 518 -27.68 -70.85 -30.46
CA GLN A 518 -27.32 -69.89 -31.49
C GLN A 518 -27.82 -68.48 -31.16
N ASN A 519 -29.07 -68.34 -30.71
CA ASN A 519 -29.63 -67.07 -30.26
C ASN A 519 -28.83 -66.43 -29.10
N ILE A 520 -28.33 -67.24 -28.15
CA ILE A 520 -27.47 -66.74 -27.07
C ILE A 520 -26.11 -66.26 -27.60
N ILE A 521 -25.51 -67.00 -28.53
CA ILE A 521 -24.26 -66.60 -29.20
C ILE A 521 -24.46 -65.30 -29.97
N ASP A 522 -25.53 -65.16 -30.73
CA ASP A 522 -25.78 -63.97 -31.56
C ASP A 522 -26.06 -62.74 -30.70
N LYS A 523 -26.87 -62.88 -29.64
CA LYS A 523 -27.12 -61.81 -28.67
C LYS A 523 -25.84 -61.38 -27.95
N PHE A 524 -25.01 -62.33 -27.53
CA PHE A 524 -23.71 -62.06 -26.90
C PHE A 524 -22.76 -61.33 -27.85
N THR A 525 -22.64 -61.82 -29.08
CA THR A 525 -21.79 -61.24 -30.13
C THR A 525 -22.21 -59.81 -30.44
N LYS A 526 -23.53 -59.54 -30.58
CA LYS A 526 -24.07 -58.20 -30.80
C LYS A 526 -23.72 -57.23 -29.66
N ILE A 527 -23.89 -57.65 -28.40
CA ILE A 527 -23.59 -56.81 -27.23
C ILE A 527 -22.09 -56.47 -27.14
N TYR A 528 -21.21 -57.45 -27.34
CA TYR A 528 -19.76 -57.24 -27.20
C TYR A 528 -19.16 -56.49 -28.39
N ASN A 529 -19.66 -56.72 -29.62
CA ASN A 529 -19.32 -55.88 -30.78
C ASN A 529 -19.70 -54.43 -30.55
N HIS A 530 -20.91 -54.16 -30.02
CA HIS A 530 -21.32 -52.80 -29.67
C HIS A 530 -20.39 -52.16 -28.62
N LYS A 531 -19.99 -52.91 -27.58
CA LYS A 531 -19.03 -52.40 -26.57
C LYS A 531 -17.66 -52.10 -27.16
N ILE A 532 -17.15 -52.94 -28.05
CA ILE A 532 -15.87 -52.74 -28.75
C ILE A 532 -15.96 -51.48 -29.63
N GLU A 533 -17.05 -51.32 -30.39
CA GLU A 533 -17.31 -50.16 -31.23
C GLU A 533 -17.33 -48.86 -30.42
N GLN A 534 -18.07 -48.82 -29.31
CA GLN A 534 -18.10 -47.66 -28.41
C GLN A 534 -16.70 -47.29 -27.88
N LYS A 535 -15.88 -48.28 -27.52
CA LYS A 535 -14.50 -48.04 -27.04
C LYS A 535 -13.57 -47.56 -28.16
N ASN A 536 -13.70 -48.10 -29.37
CA ASN A 536 -12.99 -47.62 -30.56
C ASN A 536 -13.36 -46.16 -30.87
N LEU A 537 -14.64 -45.78 -30.79
CA LEU A 537 -15.09 -44.40 -30.99
C LEU A 537 -14.46 -43.43 -29.97
N VAL A 538 -14.36 -43.83 -28.70
CA VAL A 538 -13.69 -43.03 -27.66
C VAL A 538 -12.19 -42.86 -27.97
N LEU A 539 -11.52 -43.94 -28.39
CA LEU A 539 -10.11 -43.90 -28.78
C LEU A 539 -9.88 -42.97 -29.98
N LEU A 540 -10.73 -43.06 -31.00
CA LEU A 540 -10.68 -42.24 -32.20
C LEU A 540 -10.89 -40.75 -31.87
N LYS A 541 -11.86 -40.41 -31.01
CA LYS A 541 -12.06 -39.04 -30.50
C LYS A 541 -10.82 -38.50 -29.75
N ILE A 542 -10.13 -39.33 -28.97
CA ILE A 542 -8.90 -38.93 -28.26
C ILE A 542 -7.76 -38.66 -29.25
N ASN A 543 -7.59 -39.52 -30.26
CA ASN A 543 -6.57 -39.34 -31.30
C ASN A 543 -6.82 -38.08 -32.12
N GLN A 544 -8.05 -37.89 -32.63
CA GLN A 544 -8.45 -36.67 -33.34
C GLN A 544 -8.21 -35.39 -32.52
N LYS A 545 -8.55 -35.41 -31.23
CA LYS A 545 -8.29 -34.27 -30.33
C LYS A 545 -6.79 -34.01 -30.14
N THR A 546 -5.99 -35.07 -30.09
CA THR A 546 -4.53 -35.00 -29.97
C THR A 546 -3.91 -34.43 -31.24
N ASP A 547 -4.35 -34.85 -32.42
CA ASP A 547 -3.88 -34.35 -33.71
C ASP A 547 -4.29 -32.90 -33.95
N LYS A 548 -5.52 -32.51 -33.60
CA LYS A 548 -5.98 -31.11 -33.62
C LYS A 548 -5.18 -30.21 -32.67
N LEU A 549 -4.75 -30.74 -31.52
CA LEU A 549 -3.86 -30.02 -30.61
C LEU A 549 -2.43 -29.93 -31.12
N LYS A 550 -1.93 -31.01 -31.75
CA LYS A 550 -0.59 -31.09 -32.35
C LYS A 550 -0.44 -30.08 -33.47
N THR A 551 -1.37 -30.05 -34.42
CA THR A 551 -1.43 -29.06 -35.51
C THR A 551 -1.49 -27.61 -35.00
N ARG A 552 -2.30 -27.33 -33.97
CA ARG A 552 -2.43 -25.98 -33.38
C ARG A 552 -1.17 -25.50 -32.64
N LEU A 553 -0.48 -26.37 -31.92
CA LEU A 553 0.66 -26.01 -31.04
C LEU A 553 2.04 -26.25 -31.69
N LEU A 554 2.11 -27.10 -32.70
CA LEU A 554 3.28 -27.49 -33.49
C LEU A 554 2.93 -27.44 -34.99
N PRO A 555 2.74 -26.25 -35.57
CA PRO A 555 2.54 -26.12 -37.01
C PRO A 555 3.77 -26.67 -37.75
N SER A 556 3.53 -27.43 -38.82
CA SER A 556 4.56 -27.96 -39.72
C SER A 556 5.35 -26.82 -40.37
N GLN A 557 6.67 -27.00 -40.50
CA GLN A 557 7.57 -25.99 -41.08
C GLN A 557 7.37 -25.79 -42.59
N ASP A 558 6.51 -26.57 -43.25
CA ASP A 558 6.30 -26.55 -44.70
C ASP A 558 5.25 -25.54 -45.20
N GLU A 559 4.54 -24.85 -44.32
CA GLU A 559 3.84 -23.64 -44.75
C GLU A 559 4.85 -22.49 -44.78
N ASN A 560 5.28 -22.12 -45.99
CA ASN A 560 5.86 -20.82 -46.30
C ASN A 560 4.90 -19.72 -45.84
N VAL A 561 4.92 -19.42 -44.53
CA VAL A 561 4.29 -18.24 -43.97
C VAL A 561 5.08 -17.08 -44.55
N SER A 562 4.53 -16.51 -45.62
CA SER A 562 4.87 -15.20 -46.14
C SER A 562 5.34 -14.31 -45.00
N HIS A 563 6.61 -13.91 -45.04
CA HIS A 563 7.17 -12.97 -44.07
C HIS A 563 6.60 -11.55 -44.22
N SER A 564 5.57 -11.32 -45.04
CA SER A 564 4.85 -10.04 -45.10
C SER A 564 3.75 -9.94 -44.02
N ARG A 565 4.01 -10.41 -42.80
CA ARG A 565 3.22 -9.93 -41.67
C ARG A 565 3.51 -8.45 -41.50
N SER A 566 2.59 -7.60 -42.01
CA SER A 566 2.56 -6.14 -41.88
C SER A 566 3.07 -5.71 -40.51
N PHE A 567 3.81 -4.60 -40.43
CA PHE A 567 4.31 -4.02 -39.18
C PHE A 567 3.24 -4.03 -38.08
N ILE A 568 1.99 -3.76 -38.46
CA ILE A 568 0.81 -3.78 -37.59
C ILE A 568 0.63 -5.15 -36.94
N SER A 569 0.69 -6.26 -37.68
CA SER A 569 0.49 -7.61 -37.12
C SER A 569 1.62 -8.07 -36.16
N ARG A 570 2.83 -7.52 -36.30
CA ARG A 570 3.97 -7.80 -35.40
C ARG A 570 3.90 -6.95 -34.13
N SER A 571 3.41 -5.72 -34.28
CA SER A 571 3.38 -4.72 -33.23
C SER A 571 2.01 -4.55 -32.56
N TRP A 572 0.94 -5.20 -33.04
CA TRP A 572 -0.44 -4.98 -32.58
C TRP A 572 -0.60 -5.09 -31.07
N LYS A 573 0.07 -6.05 -30.42
CA LYS A 573 0.03 -6.17 -28.96
C LYS A 573 0.68 -4.98 -28.26
N ALA A 574 1.79 -4.48 -28.79
CA ALA A 574 2.47 -3.30 -28.26
C ALA A 574 1.68 -2.02 -28.56
N ILE A 575 1.07 -1.92 -29.74
CA ILE A 575 0.18 -0.82 -30.13
C ILE A 575 -1.05 -0.80 -29.23
N LEU A 576 -1.71 -1.94 -29.02
CA LEU A 576 -2.87 -2.05 -28.13
C LEU A 576 -2.53 -1.66 -26.69
N ILE A 577 -1.40 -2.14 -26.15
CA ILE A 577 -0.92 -1.75 -24.82
C ILE A 577 -0.62 -0.26 -24.77
N SER A 578 0.00 0.30 -25.82
CA SER A 578 0.29 1.73 -25.90
C SER A 578 -0.99 2.55 -26.02
N PHE A 579 -2.00 2.09 -26.75
CA PHE A 579 -3.28 2.76 -26.90
C PHE A 579 -4.09 2.72 -25.60
N ILE A 580 -4.10 1.58 -24.89
CA ILE A 580 -4.66 1.48 -23.54
C ILE A 580 -3.92 2.41 -22.58
N GLY A 581 -2.59 2.44 -22.64
CA GLY A 581 -1.76 3.32 -21.81
C GLY A 581 -2.01 4.81 -22.09
N ILE A 582 -2.07 5.21 -23.36
CA ILE A 582 -2.36 6.58 -23.79
C ILE A 582 -3.80 6.95 -23.42
N GLY A 583 -4.76 6.05 -23.62
CA GLY A 583 -6.16 6.26 -23.23
C GLY A 583 -6.32 6.43 -21.72
N ALA A 584 -5.66 5.57 -20.93
CA ALA A 584 -5.64 5.68 -19.47
C ALA A 584 -4.95 6.98 -19.01
N PHE A 585 -3.81 7.35 -19.62
CA PHE A 585 -3.11 8.58 -19.32
C PHE A 585 -3.91 9.82 -19.73
N SER A 586 -4.56 9.80 -20.89
CA SER A 586 -5.42 10.89 -21.37
C SER A 586 -6.66 11.02 -20.48
N GLY A 587 -7.27 9.90 -20.09
CA GLY A 587 -8.36 9.88 -19.12
C GLY A 587 -7.93 10.41 -17.75
N LEU A 588 -6.74 10.04 -17.27
CA LEU A 588 -6.16 10.56 -16.04
C LEU A 588 -5.83 12.06 -16.13
N THR A 589 -5.31 12.51 -17.27
CA THR A 589 -5.02 13.93 -17.52
C THR A 589 -6.30 14.74 -17.60
N ALA A 590 -7.31 14.25 -18.31
CA ALA A 590 -8.63 14.86 -18.35
C ALA A 590 -9.26 14.89 -16.96
N ALA A 591 -9.20 13.79 -16.20
CA ALA A 591 -9.68 13.74 -14.82
C ALA A 591 -8.92 14.73 -13.93
N TYR A 592 -7.60 14.86 -14.08
CA TYR A 592 -6.80 15.85 -13.36
C TYR A 592 -7.25 17.27 -13.71
N VAL A 593 -7.27 17.63 -14.99
CA VAL A 593 -7.66 18.97 -15.46
C VAL A 593 -9.09 19.31 -15.02
N LEU A 594 -10.05 18.40 -15.19
CA LEU A 594 -11.46 18.60 -14.81
C LEU A 594 -11.68 18.71 -13.30
N ASN A 595 -10.73 18.28 -12.47
CA ASN A 595 -10.83 18.37 -11.00
C ASN A 595 -9.87 19.40 -10.40
N ASN A 596 -9.05 20.07 -11.21
CA ASN A 596 -8.09 21.09 -10.77
C ASN A 596 -8.33 22.50 -11.34
N ILE A 597 -9.42 22.69 -12.07
CA ILE A 597 -9.96 24.03 -12.33
C ILE A 597 -10.87 24.35 -11.14
N TYR A 598 -10.52 25.38 -10.39
CA TYR A 598 -11.28 25.81 -9.22
C TYR A 598 -11.88 27.17 -9.48
N ASP A 599 -13.12 27.32 -9.05
CA ASP A 599 -13.85 28.56 -9.11
C ASP A 599 -13.75 29.32 -7.79
N LEU A 600 -13.49 28.63 -6.68
CA LEU A 600 -13.29 29.25 -5.38
C LEU A 600 -12.15 28.57 -4.62
N VAL A 601 -11.22 29.34 -4.06
CA VAL A 601 -10.14 28.85 -3.21
C VAL A 601 -10.38 29.34 -1.78
N VAL A 602 -10.60 28.40 -0.86
CA VAL A 602 -10.95 28.69 0.53
C VAL A 602 -9.84 28.20 1.44
N ALA A 603 -9.38 29.04 2.37
CA ALA A 603 -8.54 28.64 3.50
C ALA A 603 -9.36 28.65 4.80
N ASN A 604 -9.39 27.54 5.51
CA ASN A 604 -10.00 27.48 6.83
C ASN A 604 -9.13 26.67 7.80
N TRP A 605 -9.42 26.78 9.09
CA TRP A 605 -8.92 25.88 10.11
C TRP A 605 -9.29 24.42 9.82
N GLY A 606 -8.42 23.49 10.24
CA GLY A 606 -8.71 22.05 10.18
C GLY A 606 -9.96 21.70 10.99
N GLU A 607 -10.87 20.92 10.39
CA GLU A 607 -12.12 20.43 11.03
C GLU A 607 -13.13 21.51 11.45
N TYR A 608 -13.04 22.72 10.91
CA TYR A 608 -13.98 23.82 11.17
C TYR A 608 -15.22 23.83 10.25
N ILE A 609 -15.42 22.79 9.45
CA ILE A 609 -16.62 22.57 8.63
C ILE A 609 -16.80 21.07 8.42
N ASP A 610 -18.04 20.60 8.33
CA ASP A 610 -18.30 19.26 7.80
C ASP A 610 -17.90 19.20 6.32
N PRO A 611 -16.97 18.30 5.91
CA PRO A 611 -16.59 18.13 4.51
C PRO A 611 -17.75 17.83 3.54
N SER A 612 -18.87 17.29 4.04
CA SER A 612 -20.07 17.03 3.24
C SER A 612 -20.68 18.32 2.68
N LEU A 613 -20.66 19.40 3.47
CA LEU A 613 -21.21 20.72 3.11
C LEU A 613 -20.47 21.36 1.93
N ILE A 614 -19.18 21.05 1.76
CA ILE A 614 -18.41 21.51 0.59
C ILE A 614 -19.01 20.91 -0.69
N GLY A 615 -19.36 19.62 -0.66
CA GLY A 615 -20.00 18.94 -1.78
C GLY A 615 -21.42 19.45 -2.06
N GLU A 616 -22.18 19.75 -1.00
CA GLU A 616 -23.51 20.35 -1.10
C GLU A 616 -23.45 21.74 -1.76
N PHE A 617 -22.53 22.61 -1.31
CA PHE A 617 -22.33 23.92 -1.94
C PHE A 617 -21.92 23.77 -3.41
N GLU A 618 -20.94 22.91 -3.73
CA GLU A 618 -20.52 22.69 -5.12
C GLU A 618 -21.71 22.28 -6.00
N GLN A 619 -22.61 21.45 -5.49
CA GLN A 619 -23.82 21.04 -6.21
C GLN A 619 -24.81 22.20 -6.38
N GLN A 620 -25.13 22.92 -5.30
CA GLN A 620 -26.07 24.04 -5.32
C GLN A 620 -25.57 25.18 -6.22
N ALA A 621 -24.31 25.59 -6.06
CA ALA A 621 -23.69 26.61 -6.88
C ALA A 621 -23.62 26.16 -8.35
N SER A 622 -23.32 24.87 -8.62
CA SER A 622 -23.31 24.36 -10.00
C SER A 622 -24.67 24.43 -10.68
N GLN A 623 -25.73 24.12 -9.93
CA GLN A 623 -27.10 24.21 -10.42
C GLN A 623 -27.51 25.68 -10.67
N LYS A 624 -27.22 26.57 -9.72
CA LYS A 624 -27.53 28.00 -9.80
C LYS A 624 -26.86 28.67 -11.01
N HIS A 625 -25.58 28.38 -11.26
CA HIS A 625 -24.80 29.00 -12.34
C HIS A 625 -24.87 28.24 -13.67
N ASN A 626 -25.62 27.13 -13.72
CA ASN A 626 -25.72 26.23 -14.89
C ASN A 626 -24.34 25.84 -15.50
N ARG A 627 -23.33 25.73 -14.64
CA ARG A 627 -21.95 25.36 -14.96
C ARG A 627 -21.35 24.62 -13.78
N ARG A 628 -20.38 23.74 -13.99
CA ARG A 628 -19.73 23.02 -12.89
C ARG A 628 -18.89 23.99 -12.05
N ILE A 629 -19.21 24.12 -10.77
CA ILE A 629 -18.48 24.89 -9.76
C ILE A 629 -17.67 23.92 -8.89
N ARG A 630 -16.39 24.24 -8.64
CA ARG A 630 -15.53 23.47 -7.74
C ARG A 630 -14.79 24.37 -6.75
N ILE A 631 -14.71 23.91 -5.50
CA ILE A 631 -13.96 24.58 -4.42
C ILE A 631 -12.62 23.88 -4.21
N ASN A 632 -11.55 24.68 -4.13
CA ASN A 632 -10.28 24.26 -3.53
C ASN A 632 -10.26 24.61 -2.04
N TYR A 633 -10.74 23.68 -1.22
CA TYR A 633 -10.77 23.85 0.23
C TYR A 633 -9.44 23.42 0.84
N GLN A 634 -8.73 24.36 1.46
CA GLN A 634 -7.42 24.14 2.10
C GLN A 634 -7.52 24.35 3.59
N ILE A 635 -6.86 23.45 4.33
CA ILE A 635 -6.79 23.50 5.78
C ILE A 635 -5.43 24.03 6.26
N TYR A 636 -5.45 24.70 7.41
CA TYR A 636 -4.27 25.06 8.19
C TYR A 636 -4.54 24.87 9.69
N ASN A 637 -3.46 24.78 10.48
CA ASN A 637 -3.52 24.50 11.91
C ASN A 637 -2.97 25.67 12.76
N SER A 638 -2.49 26.74 12.12
CA SER A 638 -2.12 27.99 12.80
C SER A 638 -2.23 29.18 11.85
N ASN A 639 -2.46 30.37 12.41
CA ASN A 639 -2.51 31.62 11.65
C ASN A 639 -1.19 31.91 10.91
N GLU A 640 -0.04 31.50 11.46
CA GLU A 640 1.28 31.65 10.85
C GLU A 640 1.43 30.76 9.61
N ILE A 641 0.85 29.55 9.62
CA ILE A 641 0.82 28.68 8.44
C ILE A 641 -0.03 29.32 7.34
N LEU A 642 -1.21 29.85 7.66
CA LEU A 642 -2.05 30.59 6.72
C LEU A 642 -1.28 31.75 6.10
N TYR A 643 -0.66 32.59 6.95
CA TYR A 643 0.10 33.75 6.55
C TYR A 643 1.27 33.39 5.62
N ASN A 644 2.04 32.35 5.93
CA ASN A 644 3.13 31.90 5.07
C ASN A 644 2.63 31.34 3.72
N LYS A 645 1.48 30.67 3.71
CA LYS A 645 0.87 30.12 2.48
C LYS A 645 0.38 31.20 1.52
N LEU A 646 0.01 32.39 2.00
CA LEU A 646 -0.38 33.53 1.15
C LEU A 646 0.68 33.92 0.11
N HIS A 647 1.96 33.66 0.35
CA HIS A 647 3.02 33.90 -0.64
C HIS A 647 3.01 32.90 -1.81
N THR A 648 2.21 31.84 -1.70
CA THR A 648 2.26 30.66 -2.57
C THR A 648 0.89 30.30 -3.14
N VAL A 649 -0.18 30.81 -2.53
CA VAL A 649 -1.56 30.51 -2.84
C VAL A 649 -2.36 31.80 -2.93
N ASP A 650 -3.05 31.98 -4.06
CA ASP A 650 -4.02 33.05 -4.26
C ASP A 650 -5.38 32.57 -3.72
N TYR A 651 -5.71 32.91 -2.48
CA TYR A 651 -7.00 32.57 -1.85
C TYR A 651 -8.09 33.52 -2.32
N ASP A 652 -9.34 33.05 -2.37
CA ASP A 652 -10.52 33.91 -2.52
C ASP A 652 -11.09 34.26 -1.14
N VAL A 653 -11.26 33.24 -0.29
CA VAL A 653 -11.82 33.33 1.07
C VAL A 653 -10.83 32.74 2.07
N MET A 654 -10.65 33.41 3.21
CA MET A 654 -9.84 32.90 4.33
C MET A 654 -10.60 33.07 5.64
N ILE A 655 -10.30 32.26 6.66
CA ILE A 655 -10.98 32.32 7.97
C ILE A 655 -9.99 32.55 9.14
N PRO A 656 -9.19 33.65 9.12
CA PRO A 656 -8.22 33.94 10.18
C PRO A 656 -8.88 34.37 11.50
N SER A 657 -8.12 34.27 12.60
CA SER A 657 -8.51 34.87 13.88
C SER A 657 -8.43 36.40 13.84
N ASP A 658 -9.17 37.08 14.71
CA ASP A 658 -9.23 38.54 14.88
C ASP A 658 -7.90 39.31 14.75
N TYR A 659 -6.85 38.92 15.47
CA TYR A 659 -5.55 39.60 15.39
C TYR A 659 -4.87 39.38 14.03
N MET A 660 -5.10 38.23 13.40
CA MET A 660 -4.57 37.94 12.07
C MET A 660 -5.35 38.71 11.00
N VAL A 661 -6.66 38.96 11.17
CA VAL A 661 -7.41 39.92 10.35
C VAL A 661 -6.77 41.31 10.44
N GLN A 662 -6.47 41.79 11.66
CA GLN A 662 -5.84 43.11 11.85
C GLN A 662 -4.53 43.20 11.07
N ARG A 663 -3.67 42.17 11.17
CA ARG A 663 -2.39 42.10 10.45
C ARG A 663 -2.58 42.08 8.92
N LEU A 664 -3.44 41.20 8.41
CA LEU A 664 -3.67 41.06 6.98
C LEU A 664 -4.28 42.34 6.37
N ALA A 665 -5.18 43.01 7.12
CA ALA A 665 -5.73 44.28 6.70
C ALA A 665 -4.68 45.40 6.74
N SER A 666 -3.84 45.49 7.79
CA SER A 666 -2.77 46.49 7.88
C SER A 666 -1.73 46.35 6.77
N GLU A 667 -1.45 45.11 6.34
CA GLU A 667 -0.53 44.79 5.25
C GLU A 667 -1.22 44.82 3.86
N ASN A 668 -2.49 45.27 3.80
CA ASN A 668 -3.26 45.42 2.57
C ASN A 668 -3.40 44.11 1.76
N TYR A 669 -3.72 43.00 2.42
CA TYR A 669 -4.07 41.73 1.80
C TYR A 669 -5.58 41.49 1.67
N LEU A 670 -6.41 42.28 2.35
CA LEU A 670 -7.86 42.08 2.40
C LEU A 670 -8.60 43.18 1.64
N GLN A 671 -9.71 42.83 0.99
CA GLN A 671 -10.68 43.83 0.50
C GLN A 671 -11.74 44.13 1.56
N LYS A 672 -12.38 45.30 1.45
CA LYS A 672 -13.51 45.65 2.30
C LYS A 672 -14.73 44.77 1.98
N ILE A 673 -15.48 44.38 3.01
CA ILE A 673 -16.69 43.58 2.86
C ILE A 673 -17.88 44.46 2.47
N ASP A 674 -18.50 44.14 1.33
CA ASP A 674 -19.83 44.62 0.97
C ASP A 674 -20.90 43.81 1.73
N TYR A 675 -21.43 44.39 2.80
CA TYR A 675 -22.47 43.78 3.63
C TYR A 675 -23.82 43.67 2.90
N SER A 676 -24.06 44.45 1.84
CA SER A 676 -25.32 44.39 1.10
C SER A 676 -25.51 43.08 0.31
N LYS A 677 -24.41 42.37 0.03
CA LYS A 677 -24.40 41.04 -0.61
C LYS A 677 -24.61 39.88 0.36
N LEU A 678 -24.66 40.16 1.66
CA LEU A 678 -24.75 39.14 2.70
C LEU A 678 -26.17 38.98 3.23
N ASN A 679 -26.55 37.73 3.50
CA ASN A 679 -27.86 37.35 4.02
C ASN A 679 -27.98 37.46 5.54
N ILE A 680 -27.15 38.30 6.17
CA ILE A 680 -27.09 38.53 7.62
C ILE A 680 -27.37 39.99 7.97
N TRP A 681 -27.82 40.24 9.19
CA TRP A 681 -28.00 41.59 9.73
C TRP A 681 -27.46 41.71 11.16
N GLY A 682 -27.16 42.93 11.60
CA GLY A 682 -26.60 43.16 12.92
C GLY A 682 -26.62 44.63 13.34
N GLU A 683 -26.41 44.87 14.64
CA GLU A 683 -26.39 46.20 15.26
C GLU A 683 -25.23 46.31 16.25
N PHE A 684 -24.49 47.42 16.22
CA PHE A 684 -23.37 47.72 17.12
C PHE A 684 -23.12 49.24 17.15
N ASN A 685 -22.65 49.81 18.27
CA ASN A 685 -22.29 51.23 18.37
C ASN A 685 -23.34 52.22 17.81
N SER A 686 -24.64 51.92 17.91
CA SER A 686 -25.75 52.68 17.30
C SER A 686 -25.77 52.70 15.74
N GLN A 687 -24.90 51.93 15.09
CA GLN A 687 -24.92 51.62 13.67
C GLN A 687 -25.58 50.25 13.43
N ASN A 688 -26.06 50.00 12.22
CA ASN A 688 -26.60 48.70 11.83
C ASN A 688 -26.36 48.43 10.35
N PHE A 689 -26.40 47.15 9.96
CA PHE A 689 -26.40 46.71 8.56
C PHE A 689 -27.57 45.76 8.32
N ASN A 690 -28.16 45.85 7.11
CA ASN A 690 -29.24 44.99 6.59
C ASN A 690 -30.51 44.83 7.46
N LYS A 691 -30.68 45.61 8.53
CA LYS A 691 -31.80 45.51 9.51
C LYS A 691 -33.20 45.69 8.90
N ASN A 692 -33.32 46.40 7.78
CA ASN A 692 -34.62 46.73 7.14
C ASN A 692 -34.91 45.93 5.85
N SER A 693 -34.20 44.82 5.61
CA SER A 693 -34.41 43.97 4.44
C SER A 693 -35.76 43.24 4.53
N LYS A 694 -36.66 43.45 3.55
CA LYS A 694 -38.10 43.07 3.59
C LYS A 694 -38.43 41.57 3.44
N SER A 695 -37.49 40.64 3.59
CA SER A 695 -37.78 39.20 3.46
C SER A 695 -37.95 38.54 4.84
N LYS A 696 -39.00 37.72 5.01
CA LYS A 696 -39.30 36.97 6.24
C LYS A 696 -38.22 35.94 6.60
N ASP A 697 -37.34 35.58 5.66
CA ASP A 697 -36.25 34.63 5.90
C ASP A 697 -35.02 35.32 6.54
N TYR A 698 -34.89 36.65 6.42
CA TYR A 698 -33.79 37.42 7.03
C TYR A 698 -33.92 37.62 8.54
N GLU A 699 -35.12 37.49 9.12
CA GLU A 699 -35.33 37.75 10.55
C GLU A 699 -34.55 36.78 11.46
N LYS A 700 -34.14 35.61 10.96
CA LYS A 700 -33.47 34.57 11.75
C LYS A 700 -31.93 34.63 11.75
N LEU A 701 -31.27 35.39 10.88
CA LEU A 701 -29.80 35.40 10.77
C LEU A 701 -29.18 36.68 11.36
N GLN A 702 -29.56 37.01 12.60
CA GLN A 702 -28.97 38.10 13.35
C GLN A 702 -27.59 37.71 13.88
N VAL A 703 -26.56 38.49 13.56
CA VAL A 703 -25.23 38.36 14.17
C VAL A 703 -25.25 38.99 15.56
N ASN A 704 -24.66 38.27 16.51
CA ASN A 704 -24.62 38.64 17.91
C ASN A 704 -24.07 40.05 18.13
N LYS A 705 -24.81 40.87 18.88
CA LYS A 705 -24.46 42.27 19.15
C LYS A 705 -23.14 42.41 19.94
N SER A 706 -22.96 41.62 20.99
CA SER A 706 -21.75 41.70 21.84
C SER A 706 -20.48 41.35 21.05
N LEU A 707 -20.58 40.36 20.16
CA LEU A 707 -19.50 40.01 19.23
C LEU A 707 -19.17 41.17 18.28
N LEU A 708 -20.17 41.78 17.65
CA LEU A 708 -19.95 42.93 16.77
C LEU A 708 -19.33 44.12 17.51
N GLU A 709 -19.75 44.41 18.74
CA GLU A 709 -19.14 45.46 19.57
C GLU A 709 -17.66 45.15 19.90
N LEU A 710 -17.32 43.89 20.13
CA LEU A 710 -15.95 43.46 20.37
C LEU A 710 -15.08 43.59 19.11
N MET A 711 -15.60 43.19 17.95
CA MET A 711 -14.93 43.36 16.67
C MET A 711 -14.76 44.85 16.31
N ALA A 712 -15.75 45.69 16.62
CA ALA A 712 -15.68 47.14 16.42
C ALA A 712 -14.55 47.81 17.22
N LYS A 713 -14.17 47.25 18.37
CA LYS A 713 -13.07 47.74 19.22
C LYS A 713 -11.68 47.32 18.74
N SER A 714 -11.57 46.54 17.67
CA SER A 714 -10.29 46.07 17.10
C SER A 714 -9.83 46.96 15.94
N PRO A 715 -9.02 48.03 16.17
CA PRO A 715 -8.67 48.99 15.14
C PRO A 715 -7.70 48.43 14.10
N ILE A 716 -7.78 48.93 12.87
CA ILE A 716 -6.78 48.66 11.83
C ILE A 716 -5.88 49.89 11.67
N LYS A 717 -4.56 49.70 11.75
CA LYS A 717 -3.55 50.72 11.48
C LYS A 717 -2.91 50.41 10.12
N ILE A 718 -3.16 51.23 9.11
CA ILE A 718 -2.58 51.05 7.77
C ILE A 718 -1.18 51.69 7.78
N GLU A 719 -0.13 50.94 7.41
CA GLU A 719 1.27 51.41 7.49
C GLU A 719 1.62 52.51 6.47
N ASP A 720 0.82 52.70 5.41
CA ASP A 720 0.99 53.75 4.40
C ASP A 720 -0.22 54.72 4.40
N GLU A 721 -0.05 55.91 4.99
CA GLU A 721 -1.06 56.99 5.00
C GLU A 721 -1.38 57.56 3.59
N THR A 722 -0.69 57.11 2.53
CA THR A 722 -0.76 57.73 1.19
C THR A 722 -1.73 57.05 0.20
N LYS A 723 -2.47 56.00 0.62
CA LYS A 723 -3.39 55.26 -0.26
C LYS A 723 -4.79 55.04 0.35
N GLU A 724 -5.37 56.04 1.01
CA GLU A 724 -6.83 56.05 1.14
C GLU A 724 -7.46 56.26 -0.23
N VAL A 725 -7.79 55.16 -0.92
CA VAL A 725 -8.76 55.20 -2.01
C VAL A 725 -10.08 55.60 -1.37
N LYS A 726 -10.49 56.85 -1.56
CA LYS A 726 -11.85 57.32 -1.28
C LYS A 726 -12.82 56.43 -2.07
N THR A 727 -13.33 55.40 -1.42
CA THR A 727 -14.33 54.51 -1.98
C THR A 727 -15.66 55.22 -1.85
N ASN A 728 -16.26 55.60 -3.00
CA ASN A 728 -17.66 56.02 -3.03
C ASN A 728 -18.49 54.89 -2.42
N ASN A 729 -19.17 55.12 -1.29
CA ASN A 729 -19.98 54.12 -0.59
C ASN A 729 -21.40 54.12 -1.20
N PRO A 730 -21.70 53.28 -2.22
CA PRO A 730 -22.99 53.31 -2.88
C PRO A 730 -23.97 52.62 -1.93
N HIS A 731 -24.99 53.35 -1.46
CA HIS A 731 -26.11 52.80 -0.69
C HIS A 731 -25.76 52.08 0.64
N GLY A 732 -24.64 52.39 1.30
CA GLY A 732 -24.32 51.85 2.63
C GLY A 732 -23.79 50.40 2.60
N ALA A 733 -23.19 49.98 1.49
CA ALA A 733 -22.55 48.67 1.32
C ALA A 733 -21.41 48.40 2.33
N TYR A 734 -20.65 49.44 2.69
CA TYR A 734 -19.49 49.34 3.60
C TYR A 734 -19.74 50.07 4.92
N LEU A 735 -19.29 49.47 6.03
CA LEU A 735 -19.49 49.99 7.38
C LEU A 735 -18.60 51.21 7.71
N ASN A 736 -17.34 51.22 7.26
CA ASN A 736 -16.32 52.25 7.52
C ASN A 736 -16.10 52.53 9.02
N THR A 737 -15.91 51.47 9.80
CA THR A 737 -15.66 51.54 11.26
C THR A 737 -14.19 51.79 11.61
N ASN A 738 -13.27 51.72 10.64
CA ASN A 738 -11.81 51.68 10.85
C ASN A 738 -11.37 50.52 11.77
N SER A 739 -12.14 49.43 11.75
CA SER A 739 -11.90 48.23 12.55
C SER A 739 -11.94 46.98 11.67
N ILE A 740 -11.65 45.81 12.25
CA ILE A 740 -11.73 44.53 11.51
C ILE A 740 -13.08 44.27 10.83
N LEU A 741 -14.18 44.86 11.32
CA LEU A 741 -15.51 44.77 10.70
C LEU A 741 -15.53 45.29 9.26
N ASP A 742 -14.64 46.21 8.88
CA ASP A 742 -14.59 46.67 7.49
C ASP A 742 -14.10 45.59 6.52
N TYR A 743 -13.39 44.58 7.02
CA TYR A 743 -12.68 43.58 6.21
C TYR A 743 -13.08 42.13 6.52
N SER A 744 -13.95 41.91 7.51
CA SER A 744 -14.30 40.57 7.96
C SER A 744 -15.72 40.43 8.50
N VAL A 745 -16.27 39.22 8.40
CA VAL A 745 -17.52 38.83 9.07
C VAL A 745 -17.27 37.64 10.01
N PRO A 746 -17.94 37.56 11.18
CA PRO A 746 -17.63 36.51 12.15
C PRO A 746 -18.07 35.13 11.67
N TYR A 747 -17.22 34.12 11.82
CA TYR A 747 -17.49 32.73 11.47
C TYR A 747 -17.87 31.89 12.69
N LEU A 748 -16.99 31.87 13.69
CA LEU A 748 -17.11 31.15 14.96
C LEU A 748 -16.43 31.99 16.04
N TRP A 749 -16.88 31.87 17.28
CA TRP A 749 -16.36 32.68 18.36
C TRP A 749 -16.49 31.97 19.70
N GLY A 750 -15.85 32.51 20.72
CA GLY A 750 -15.88 31.92 22.04
C GLY A 750 -14.98 32.62 23.03
N ASP A 751 -14.79 31.99 24.19
CA ASP A 751 -13.91 32.44 25.24
C ASP A 751 -13.15 31.30 25.92
N LEU A 752 -12.11 31.63 26.68
CA LEU A 752 -11.38 30.64 27.48
C LEU A 752 -12.04 30.43 28.84
N VAL A 753 -12.12 29.16 29.23
CA VAL A 753 -12.74 28.70 30.48
C VAL A 753 -11.80 27.75 31.22
N ILE A 754 -11.82 27.81 32.55
CA ILE A 754 -11.18 26.79 33.41
C ILE A 754 -12.19 25.67 33.61
N VAL A 755 -11.82 24.45 33.23
CA VAL A 755 -12.58 23.22 33.45
C VAL A 755 -11.89 22.41 34.55
N VAL A 756 -12.64 21.86 35.48
CA VAL A 756 -12.14 21.11 36.64
C VAL A 756 -12.83 19.77 36.71
N ASN A 757 -12.02 18.71 36.83
CA ASN A 757 -12.53 17.36 37.06
C ASN A 757 -13.14 17.30 38.48
N PRO A 758 -14.44 16.99 38.65
CA PRO A 758 -15.16 17.10 39.92
C PRO A 758 -14.88 15.93 40.87
N THR A 759 -13.61 15.62 41.09
CA THR A 759 -13.17 14.70 42.14
C THR A 759 -13.33 15.36 43.51
N GLU A 760 -13.57 14.57 44.56
CA GLU A 760 -13.64 15.08 45.94
C GLU A 760 -12.39 15.89 46.33
N SER A 761 -11.22 15.46 45.86
CA SER A 761 -9.95 16.16 46.08
C SER A 761 -9.91 17.54 45.42
N ASN A 762 -10.49 17.69 44.22
CA ASN A 762 -10.49 18.95 43.49
C ASN A 762 -11.56 19.91 44.00
N ILE A 763 -12.74 19.40 44.36
CA ILE A 763 -13.80 20.19 45.00
C ILE A 763 -13.29 20.76 46.33
N LYS A 764 -12.70 19.91 47.18
CA LYS A 764 -12.11 20.36 48.45
C LYS A 764 -10.99 21.39 48.23
N PHE A 765 -10.13 21.17 47.24
CA PHE A 765 -9.06 22.13 46.90
C PHE A 765 -9.62 23.50 46.49
N LEU A 766 -10.72 23.54 45.72
CA LEU A 766 -11.40 24.78 45.36
C LEU A 766 -12.01 25.48 46.60
N GLU A 767 -12.69 24.73 47.46
CA GLU A 767 -13.28 25.25 48.71
C GLU A 767 -12.21 25.79 49.68
N ASP A 768 -11.09 25.08 49.85
CA ASP A 768 -9.93 25.50 50.66
C ASP A 768 -9.31 26.81 50.12
N ASN A 769 -9.43 27.06 48.82
CA ASN A 769 -8.99 28.29 48.16
C ASN A 769 -10.08 29.38 48.09
N GLN A 770 -11.16 29.23 48.86
CA GLN A 770 -12.26 30.18 48.98
C GLN A 770 -13.05 30.41 47.68
N ILE A 771 -13.03 29.43 46.76
CA ILE A 771 -13.84 29.46 45.55
C ILE A 771 -15.28 29.06 45.90
N LYS A 772 -16.24 29.89 45.51
CA LYS A 772 -17.67 29.62 45.75
C LYS A 772 -18.32 29.02 44.51
N PHE A 773 -19.37 28.24 44.71
CA PHE A 773 -20.18 27.65 43.64
C PHE A 773 -21.55 28.32 43.57
N LYS A 774 -22.09 28.50 42.37
CA LYS A 774 -23.47 28.98 42.19
C LYS A 774 -24.44 27.86 42.56
N THR A 775 -25.34 28.10 43.51
CA THR A 775 -26.35 27.11 43.92
C THR A 775 -27.62 27.30 43.09
N THR A 776 -27.96 26.32 42.25
CA THR A 776 -29.26 26.28 41.55
C THR A 776 -30.34 25.77 42.51
N LYS A 777 -31.35 26.61 42.79
CA LYS A 777 -32.56 26.17 43.51
C LYS A 777 -33.38 25.26 42.60
N ASN A 778 -33.18 23.94 42.71
CA ASN A 778 -34.20 22.92 42.43
C ASN A 778 -33.89 21.66 43.24
N GLY A 779 -34.88 21.23 44.02
CA GLY A 779 -34.97 20.05 44.92
C GLY A 779 -33.82 19.04 45.06
N GLU A 780 -33.40 18.85 46.31
CA GLU A 780 -33.05 17.58 46.98
C GLU A 780 -32.01 16.58 46.40
N ASN A 781 -31.11 16.97 45.49
CA ASN A 781 -29.88 16.20 45.28
C ASN A 781 -28.64 17.12 45.32
N GLU A 782 -27.76 16.88 46.31
CA GLU A 782 -26.50 17.62 46.54
C GLU A 782 -25.44 17.46 45.43
N SER A 783 -25.76 16.84 44.29
CA SER A 783 -24.82 16.47 43.23
C SER A 783 -24.55 17.53 42.16
N ASN A 784 -25.23 18.68 42.17
CA ASN A 784 -25.22 19.63 41.03
C ASN A 784 -24.43 20.94 41.29
N LYS A 785 -23.24 20.87 41.89
CA LYS A 785 -22.29 22.02 41.93
C LYS A 785 -21.47 22.06 40.63
N ILE A 786 -22.05 22.52 39.53
CA ILE A 786 -21.40 22.49 38.20
C ILE A 786 -20.73 23.84 37.85
N GLU A 787 -21.24 24.98 38.35
CA GLU A 787 -20.77 26.31 37.96
C GLU A 787 -20.09 27.07 39.13
N ILE A 788 -18.90 27.61 38.88
CA ILE A 788 -18.16 28.45 39.82
C ILE A 788 -18.71 29.89 39.82
N ASP A 789 -18.73 30.53 41.00
CA ASP A 789 -18.89 31.98 41.09
C ASP A 789 -17.62 32.67 40.59
N ASN A 790 -17.69 33.13 39.33
CA ASN A 790 -16.61 33.81 38.61
C ASN A 790 -15.94 34.94 39.41
N SER A 791 -16.67 35.64 40.29
CA SER A 791 -16.11 36.72 41.12
C SER A 791 -15.08 36.25 42.15
N THR A 792 -15.12 34.96 42.51
CA THR A 792 -14.18 34.33 43.45
C THR A 792 -12.99 33.67 42.74
N LEU A 793 -13.12 33.39 41.44
CA LEU A 793 -12.14 32.66 40.64
C LEU A 793 -11.08 33.60 40.03
N SER A 794 -9.81 33.22 40.17
CA SER A 794 -8.65 33.90 39.59
C SER A 794 -7.79 32.91 38.82
N TRP A 795 -7.10 33.36 37.77
CA TRP A 795 -6.13 32.57 37.03
C TRP A 795 -4.98 32.03 37.90
N ASP A 796 -4.69 32.68 39.04
CA ASP A 796 -3.71 32.22 40.03
C ASP A 796 -4.02 30.83 40.60
N ILE A 797 -5.28 30.36 40.49
CA ILE A 797 -5.66 29.00 40.90
C ILE A 797 -4.82 27.92 40.22
N LEU A 798 -4.38 28.17 38.97
CA LEU A 798 -3.55 27.23 38.21
C LEU A 798 -2.15 27.08 38.83
N TRP A 799 -1.55 28.18 39.33
CA TRP A 799 -0.27 28.12 40.05
C TRP A 799 -0.40 27.36 41.36
N LYS A 800 -1.49 27.61 42.09
CA LYS A 800 -1.77 26.89 43.34
C LYS A 800 -2.02 25.40 43.11
N ALA A 801 -2.76 25.06 42.06
CA ALA A 801 -3.02 23.69 41.68
C ALA A 801 -1.73 22.96 41.28
N ALA A 802 -0.86 23.63 40.51
CA ALA A 802 0.44 23.08 40.11
C ALA A 802 1.33 22.84 41.33
N ALA A 803 1.39 23.80 42.27
CA ALA A 803 2.13 23.65 43.52
C ALA A 803 1.57 22.54 44.42
N ALA A 804 0.27 22.24 44.33
CA ALA A 804 -0.39 21.13 45.01
C ALA A 804 -0.23 19.78 44.28
N GLY A 805 0.54 19.72 43.19
CA GLY A 805 0.79 18.49 42.43
C GLY A 805 -0.38 18.02 41.57
N LYS A 806 -1.32 18.91 41.24
CA LYS A 806 -2.48 18.61 40.37
C LYS A 806 -2.07 18.52 38.90
N LEU A 807 -2.79 17.72 38.13
CA LEU A 807 -2.61 17.60 36.69
C LEU A 807 -3.31 18.76 35.96
N ILE A 808 -2.54 19.61 35.31
CA ILE A 808 -3.03 20.79 34.58
C ILE A 808 -2.78 20.64 33.09
N ALA A 809 -3.85 20.63 32.31
CA ALA A 809 -3.80 20.59 30.85
C ALA A 809 -4.08 21.99 30.27
N LEU A 810 -3.07 22.61 29.66
CA LEU A 810 -3.18 23.93 29.06
C LEU A 810 -3.20 23.82 27.53
N ASN A 811 -3.86 24.77 26.86
CA ASN A 811 -3.77 24.88 25.41
C ASN A 811 -2.39 25.39 24.97
N ASN A 812 -1.85 24.79 23.91
CA ASN A 812 -0.53 25.11 23.36
C ASN A 812 -0.60 26.29 22.37
N ASP A 813 -1.20 27.39 22.79
CA ASP A 813 -1.22 28.65 22.04
C ASP A 813 -0.41 29.71 22.80
N PRO A 814 0.61 30.33 22.19
CA PRO A 814 1.48 31.28 22.87
C PRO A 814 0.73 32.46 23.51
N LYS A 815 -0.25 33.04 22.81
CA LYS A 815 -0.98 34.21 23.30
C LYS A 815 -1.92 33.82 24.45
N ASN A 816 -2.58 32.68 24.37
CA ASN A 816 -3.42 32.16 25.45
C ASN A 816 -2.62 31.80 26.71
N VAL A 817 -1.44 31.18 26.57
CA VAL A 817 -0.59 30.87 27.74
C VAL A 817 -0.05 32.15 28.37
N PHE A 818 0.39 33.12 27.57
CA PHE A 818 0.81 34.44 28.07
C PHE A 818 -0.34 35.22 28.70
N MET A 819 -1.58 35.03 28.21
CA MET A 819 -2.77 35.64 28.80
C MET A 819 -2.90 35.24 30.27
N LEU A 820 -2.70 33.97 30.63
CA LEU A 820 -2.81 33.50 32.03
C LEU A 820 -1.94 34.32 32.99
N GLY A 821 -0.66 34.51 32.64
CA GLY A 821 0.27 35.29 33.44
C GLY A 821 0.00 36.81 33.37
N SER A 822 -0.40 37.32 32.21
CA SER A 822 -0.74 38.74 32.05
C SER A 822 -1.99 39.13 32.85
N GLN A 823 -2.99 38.26 32.95
CA GLN A 823 -4.17 38.47 33.78
C GLN A 823 -3.81 38.44 35.27
N LYS A 824 -2.99 37.47 35.68
CA LYS A 824 -2.48 37.37 37.05
C LYS A 824 -1.70 38.62 37.47
N LEU A 825 -0.79 39.12 36.64
CA LEU A 825 0.09 40.24 36.99
C LEU A 825 -0.54 41.62 36.74
N TYR A 826 -1.21 41.79 35.60
CA TYR A 826 -1.64 43.11 35.10
C TYR A 826 -3.15 43.24 34.83
N GLN A 827 -3.92 42.15 34.96
CA GLN A 827 -5.36 42.12 34.69
C GLN A 827 -5.69 42.70 33.30
N THR A 828 -4.96 42.28 32.27
CA THR A 828 -5.17 42.63 30.85
C THR A 828 -4.97 41.39 30.01
N VAL A 829 -5.67 41.29 28.88
CA VAL A 829 -5.47 40.23 27.87
C VAL A 829 -4.23 40.53 27.00
N ASN A 830 -3.98 41.81 26.71
CA ASN A 830 -2.99 42.23 25.72
C ASN A 830 -1.76 42.85 26.40
N LEU A 831 -0.58 42.31 26.07
CA LEU A 831 0.71 42.85 26.47
C LEU A 831 1.26 43.79 25.40
N THR A 832 1.66 45.00 25.81
CA THR A 832 2.10 46.07 24.87
C THR A 832 3.56 46.44 25.01
N LYS A 833 4.29 45.87 25.99
CA LYS A 833 5.70 46.19 26.27
C LYS A 833 6.51 44.91 26.45
N LYS A 834 7.75 44.92 25.97
CA LYS A 834 8.70 43.80 26.13
C LYS A 834 8.99 43.46 27.60
N SER A 835 9.14 44.47 28.45
CA SER A 835 9.36 44.25 29.89
C SER A 835 8.22 43.46 30.54
N GLN A 836 6.98 43.68 30.10
CA GLN A 836 5.83 42.91 30.60
C GLN A 836 5.86 41.46 30.13
N ILE A 837 6.31 41.23 28.88
CA ILE A 837 6.51 39.87 28.36
C ILE A 837 7.58 39.14 29.17
N ASP A 838 8.68 39.80 29.51
CA ASP A 838 9.76 39.20 30.31
C ASP A 838 9.30 38.86 31.74
N GLU A 839 8.57 39.77 32.39
CA GLU A 839 7.99 39.53 33.72
C GLU A 839 6.96 38.38 33.70
N VAL A 840 6.06 38.36 32.72
CA VAL A 840 5.08 37.28 32.52
C VAL A 840 5.79 35.96 32.19
N SER A 841 6.82 35.98 31.35
CA SER A 841 7.61 34.80 31.00
C SER A 841 8.28 34.20 32.24
N ASN A 842 8.84 35.03 33.11
CA ASN A 842 9.42 34.58 34.38
C ASN A 842 8.35 33.96 35.28
N GLU A 843 7.18 34.58 35.40
CA GLU A 843 6.07 34.02 36.20
C GLU A 843 5.55 32.69 35.62
N LEU A 844 5.42 32.59 34.30
CA LEU A 844 5.03 31.36 33.61
C LEU A 844 6.05 30.24 33.75
N SER A 845 7.35 30.58 33.83
CA SER A 845 8.38 29.57 34.05
C SER A 845 8.13 28.77 35.33
N THR A 846 7.59 29.42 36.38
CA THR A 846 7.25 28.76 37.64
C THR A 846 6.05 27.82 37.51
N LEU A 847 5.08 28.16 36.66
CA LEU A 847 3.93 27.28 36.37
C LEU A 847 4.38 26.10 35.52
N LEU A 848 5.03 26.38 34.38
CA LEU A 848 5.37 25.39 33.36
C LEU A 848 6.48 24.43 33.78
N SER A 849 7.32 24.79 34.76
CA SER A 849 8.34 23.90 35.34
C SER A 849 7.77 22.76 36.17
N ASN A 850 6.50 22.82 36.58
CA ASN A 850 5.86 21.74 37.31
C ASN A 850 5.58 20.54 36.39
N THR A 851 5.93 19.33 36.85
CA THR A 851 5.75 18.08 36.10
C THR A 851 4.29 17.72 35.85
N GLY A 852 3.37 18.24 36.67
CA GLY A 852 1.93 18.08 36.51
C GLY A 852 1.30 18.99 35.46
N VAL A 853 2.03 19.96 34.90
CA VAL A 853 1.52 20.89 33.89
C VAL A 853 1.94 20.45 32.50
N SER A 854 0.99 20.28 31.59
CA SER A 854 1.23 19.87 30.20
C SER A 854 0.55 20.81 29.21
N LEU A 855 1.13 20.92 28.01
CA LEU A 855 0.63 21.77 26.93
C LEU A 855 0.15 20.89 25.79
N HIS A 856 -1.08 21.12 25.34
CA HIS A 856 -1.80 20.28 24.40
C HIS A 856 -2.38 21.12 23.27
N SER A 857 -2.35 20.58 22.06
CA SER A 857 -2.99 21.22 20.89
C SER A 857 -4.32 20.53 20.66
N ASP A 858 -4.41 19.62 19.69
CA ASP A 858 -5.65 18.95 19.31
C ASP A 858 -6.09 17.84 20.29
N ASP A 859 -5.18 17.35 21.14
CA ASP A 859 -5.42 16.24 22.06
C ASP A 859 -6.07 16.68 23.39
N LEU A 860 -6.23 17.99 23.63
CA LEU A 860 -6.77 18.52 24.88
C LEU A 860 -8.19 18.02 25.17
N ILE A 861 -9.07 18.00 24.16
CA ILE A 861 -10.42 17.44 24.29
C ILE A 861 -10.36 15.97 24.74
N SER A 862 -9.48 15.18 24.13
CA SER A 862 -9.35 13.75 24.46
C SER A 862 -8.90 13.50 25.90
N ILE A 863 -8.03 14.37 26.43
CA ILE A 863 -7.55 14.30 27.82
C ILE A 863 -8.69 14.59 28.79
N VAL A 864 -9.52 15.58 28.47
CA VAL A 864 -10.65 15.98 29.31
C VAL A 864 -11.75 14.93 29.27
N VAL A 865 -12.14 14.45 28.10
CA VAL A 865 -13.17 13.38 27.96
C VAL A 865 -12.76 12.09 28.69
N THR A 866 -11.45 11.77 28.74
CA THR A 866 -10.93 10.58 29.42
C THR A 866 -10.57 10.78 30.90
N GLU A 867 -10.94 11.92 31.49
CA GLU A 867 -10.72 12.27 32.90
C GLU A 867 -9.25 12.29 33.34
N LYS A 868 -8.28 12.41 32.41
CA LYS A 868 -6.83 12.40 32.71
C LYS A 868 -6.30 13.79 33.08
N PHE A 869 -7.07 14.55 33.84
CA PHE A 869 -6.77 15.91 34.25
C PHE A 869 -7.43 16.24 35.60
N ASP A 870 -6.88 17.23 36.29
CA ASP A 870 -7.55 17.89 37.41
C ASP A 870 -8.09 19.25 37.00
N PHE A 871 -7.27 20.05 36.31
CA PHE A 871 -7.60 21.37 35.79
C PHE A 871 -7.26 21.44 34.30
N ALA A 872 -8.12 22.03 33.50
CA ALA A 872 -7.87 22.29 32.09
C ALA A 872 -8.25 23.72 31.73
N VAL A 873 -7.52 24.32 30.79
CA VAL A 873 -7.90 25.61 30.19
C VAL A 873 -8.28 25.34 28.74
N MET A 874 -9.54 25.53 28.41
CA MET A 874 -10.13 25.17 27.12
C MET A 874 -10.90 26.34 26.53
N TYR A 875 -11.12 26.30 25.21
CA TYR A 875 -12.17 27.09 24.61
C TYR A 875 -13.53 26.58 25.09
N ASN A 876 -14.47 27.49 25.32
CA ASN A 876 -15.79 27.19 25.86
C ASN A 876 -16.60 26.18 25.03
N GLY A 877 -16.53 26.27 23.70
CA GLY A 877 -17.12 25.30 22.78
C GLY A 877 -16.52 23.91 22.96
N ASP A 878 -15.19 23.80 22.92
CA ASP A 878 -14.47 22.54 23.16
C ASP A 878 -14.79 21.94 24.54
N ALA A 879 -14.97 22.78 25.56
CA ALA A 879 -15.36 22.34 26.90
C ALA A 879 -16.81 21.83 26.95
N ALA A 880 -17.74 22.48 26.26
CA ALA A 880 -19.13 22.03 26.14
C ALA A 880 -19.20 20.71 25.37
N TYR A 881 -18.48 20.61 24.25
CA TYR A 881 -18.35 19.38 23.48
C TYR A 881 -17.70 18.25 24.30
N ALA A 882 -16.64 18.54 25.07
CA ALA A 882 -16.00 17.53 25.92
C ALA A 882 -16.95 16.99 27.01
N ASN A 883 -17.79 17.85 27.61
CA ASN A 883 -18.83 17.41 28.54
C ASN A 883 -19.88 16.54 27.85
N TYR A 884 -20.37 16.97 26.68
CA TYR A 884 -21.31 16.20 25.87
C TYR A 884 -20.74 14.82 25.51
N ALA A 885 -19.55 14.78 24.91
CA ALA A 885 -18.89 13.55 24.48
C ALA A 885 -18.55 12.61 25.64
N HIS A 886 -18.26 13.14 26.83
CA HIS A 886 -18.06 12.34 28.04
C HIS A 886 -19.36 11.67 28.51
N ASN A 887 -20.46 12.43 28.56
CA ASN A 887 -21.73 11.98 29.10
C ASN A 887 -22.56 11.14 28.14
N GLU A 888 -22.60 11.49 26.86
CA GLU A 888 -23.43 10.80 25.86
C GLU A 888 -22.61 9.84 24.98
N GLY A 889 -21.28 10.03 24.93
CA GLY A 889 -20.44 9.38 23.93
C GLY A 889 -20.63 10.04 22.55
N ASP A 890 -19.59 10.02 21.72
CA ASP A 890 -19.65 10.63 20.37
C ASP A 890 -18.89 9.81 19.33
N GLY A 891 -19.14 8.50 19.29
CA GLY A 891 -18.49 7.56 18.37
C GLY A 891 -16.98 7.31 18.62
N ASP A 892 -16.23 8.34 19.02
CA ASP A 892 -14.79 8.38 19.33
C ASP A 892 -14.57 8.07 20.82
N TYR A 893 -15.56 8.38 21.66
CA TYR A 893 -15.54 8.24 23.11
C TYR A 893 -16.71 7.38 23.58
N GLU A 894 -16.44 6.47 24.53
CA GLU A 894 -17.50 5.70 25.16
C GLU A 894 -18.22 6.58 26.20
N LYS A 895 -19.55 6.49 26.22
CA LYS A 895 -20.38 7.04 27.30
C LYS A 895 -19.80 6.59 28.64
N ALA A 896 -19.50 7.54 29.50
CA ALA A 896 -19.00 7.25 30.84
C ALA A 896 -20.03 6.42 31.62
N ASN A 897 -19.56 5.46 32.42
CA ASN A 897 -20.44 4.61 33.25
C ASN A 897 -21.28 5.42 34.26
N LYS A 898 -20.82 6.61 34.61
CA LYS A 898 -21.52 7.56 35.47
C LYS A 898 -21.46 8.92 34.79
N SER A 899 -22.62 9.50 34.47
CA SER A 899 -22.69 10.87 33.98
C SER A 899 -22.13 11.82 35.04
N LEU A 900 -21.15 12.61 34.65
CA LEU A 900 -20.38 13.48 35.53
C LEU A 900 -20.09 14.78 34.77
N ASN A 901 -20.75 15.85 35.18
CA ASN A 901 -20.57 17.16 34.57
C ASN A 901 -19.32 17.82 35.15
N PHE A 902 -18.38 18.20 34.29
CA PHE A 902 -17.17 18.91 34.72
C PHE A 902 -17.52 20.28 35.27
N ILE A 903 -16.83 20.67 36.34
CA ILE A 903 -16.99 22.00 36.93
C ILE A 903 -16.32 23.00 36.01
N TYR A 904 -16.93 24.17 35.81
CA TYR A 904 -16.32 25.21 35.01
C TYR A 904 -16.47 26.61 35.61
N GLY A 905 -15.58 27.52 35.21
CA GLY A 905 -15.63 28.91 35.62
C GLY A 905 -14.75 29.82 34.77
N ARG A 906 -15.14 31.08 34.68
CA ARG A 906 -14.41 32.14 33.98
C ARG A 906 -13.87 33.13 35.01
N PRO A 907 -12.54 33.24 35.18
CA PRO A 907 -11.97 34.15 36.18
C PRO A 907 -12.49 35.59 36.04
N ASN A 908 -12.92 36.18 37.16
CA ASN A 908 -13.38 37.58 37.25
C ASN A 908 -13.05 38.23 38.61
N LYS A 909 -12.09 37.69 39.34
CA LYS A 909 -11.71 38.20 40.66
C LYS A 909 -11.21 39.64 40.57
N LYS A 910 -11.72 40.50 41.46
CA LYS A 910 -11.26 41.88 41.60
C LYS A 910 -9.91 41.92 42.32
N ASN A 911 -8.95 42.62 41.75
CA ASN A 911 -7.69 42.93 42.39
C ASN A 911 -7.87 44.16 43.30
N GLU A 912 -7.62 44.01 44.60
CA GLU A 912 -7.80 45.07 45.59
C GLU A 912 -6.87 46.27 45.37
N LYS A 913 -5.67 46.06 44.79
CA LYS A 913 -4.68 47.13 44.60
C LYS A 913 -4.97 48.00 43.38
N THR A 914 -5.36 47.37 42.28
CA THR A 914 -5.62 48.07 41.00
C THR A 914 -7.09 48.42 40.81
N SER A 915 -7.99 47.85 41.64
CA SER A 915 -9.44 47.87 41.45
C SER A 915 -9.92 47.32 40.10
N ARG A 916 -9.04 46.64 39.36
CA ARG A 916 -9.33 45.99 38.08
C ARG A 916 -9.78 44.55 38.31
N HIS A 917 -10.64 44.06 37.43
CA HIS A 917 -11.08 42.67 37.43
C HIS A 917 -10.20 41.85 36.49
N GLU A 918 -9.89 40.61 36.87
CA GLU A 918 -9.39 39.64 35.89
C GLU A 918 -10.45 39.38 34.82
N SER A 919 -9.99 39.10 33.61
CA SER A 919 -10.85 38.79 32.47
C SER A 919 -10.33 37.56 31.71
N THR A 920 -11.03 37.17 30.65
CA THR A 920 -10.65 36.08 29.74
C THR A 920 -10.52 36.60 28.31
N ASN A 921 -9.78 35.87 27.48
CA ASN A 921 -9.73 36.12 26.05
C ASN A 921 -11.09 35.74 25.43
N VAL A 922 -11.65 36.66 24.64
CA VAL A 922 -12.83 36.40 23.81
C VAL A 922 -12.38 36.48 22.36
N PHE A 923 -12.28 35.32 21.72
CA PHE A 923 -11.74 35.18 20.37
C PHE A 923 -12.86 35.14 19.33
N SER A 924 -12.51 35.54 18.12
CA SER A 924 -13.35 35.32 16.94
C SER A 924 -12.49 34.87 15.77
N ASP A 925 -12.93 33.84 15.08
CA ASP A 925 -12.46 33.49 13.75
C ASP A 925 -13.41 34.09 12.74
N ASN A 926 -12.84 34.71 11.70
CA ASN A 926 -13.57 35.65 10.86
C ASN A 926 -13.35 35.32 9.40
N ILE A 927 -14.43 35.29 8.62
CA ILE A 927 -14.36 35.14 7.18
C ILE A 927 -13.90 36.47 6.56
N VAL A 928 -12.84 36.42 5.77
CA VAL A 928 -12.29 37.54 5.01
C VAL A 928 -12.19 37.19 3.53
N ILE A 929 -12.25 38.21 2.68
CA ILE A 929 -12.04 38.05 1.24
C ILE A 929 -10.68 38.65 0.87
N TYR A 930 -9.88 37.88 0.14
CA TYR A 930 -8.58 38.35 -0.33
C TYR A 930 -8.74 39.51 -1.31
N LYS A 931 -7.81 40.47 -1.30
CA LYS A 931 -7.90 41.66 -2.17
C LYS A 931 -7.93 41.34 -3.66
N ASP A 932 -7.19 40.31 -4.08
CA ASP A 932 -7.04 39.90 -5.46
C ASP A 932 -7.85 38.61 -5.75
N ALA A 933 -8.90 38.36 -4.96
CA ALA A 933 -9.81 37.23 -5.16
C ALA A 933 -10.34 37.21 -6.59
N GLN A 934 -10.26 36.05 -7.25
CA GLN A 934 -10.64 35.89 -8.66
C GLN A 934 -12.16 35.83 -8.84
N ASN A 935 -12.89 35.31 -7.85
CA ASN A 935 -14.34 35.09 -7.93
C ASN A 935 -15.06 35.64 -6.69
N THR A 936 -15.09 36.97 -6.55
CA THR A 936 -15.68 37.66 -5.39
C THR A 936 -17.17 37.37 -5.21
N ASP A 937 -17.97 37.28 -6.27
CA ASP A 937 -19.41 36.98 -6.15
C ASP A 937 -19.64 35.55 -5.63
N LEU A 938 -18.82 34.59 -6.05
CA LEU A 938 -18.89 33.22 -5.56
C LEU A 938 -18.42 33.12 -4.09
N ALA A 939 -17.48 33.98 -3.68
CA ALA A 939 -17.09 34.12 -2.28
C ALA A 939 -18.27 34.57 -1.40
N TYR A 940 -19.05 35.56 -1.83
CA TYR A 940 -20.26 36.00 -1.13
C TYR A 940 -21.33 34.90 -1.07
N GLU A 941 -21.54 34.15 -2.15
CA GLU A 941 -22.45 32.99 -2.14
C GLU A 941 -22.01 31.93 -1.14
N PHE A 942 -20.70 31.66 -1.07
CA PHE A 942 -20.14 30.71 -0.11
C PHE A 942 -20.32 31.19 1.35
N ILE A 943 -20.09 32.47 1.62
CA ILE A 943 -20.32 33.06 2.95
C ILE A 943 -21.79 32.91 3.37
N ASN A 944 -22.73 33.22 2.47
CA ASN A 944 -24.16 33.07 2.74
C ASN A 944 -24.54 31.60 3.00
N PHE A 945 -23.98 30.66 2.22
CA PHE A 945 -24.18 29.23 2.44
C PHE A 945 -23.69 28.77 3.82
N LEU A 946 -22.55 29.30 4.30
CA LEU A 946 -22.05 28.97 5.64
C LEU A 946 -23.02 29.44 6.74
N TYR A 947 -23.58 30.65 6.63
CA TYR A 947 -24.56 31.14 7.60
C TYR A 947 -25.88 30.38 7.55
N GLU A 948 -26.34 29.97 6.35
CA GLU A 948 -27.54 29.14 6.20
C GLU A 948 -27.39 27.74 6.82
N ASN A 949 -26.15 27.26 6.95
CA ASN A 949 -25.83 25.95 7.54
C ASN A 949 -25.11 26.07 8.90
N SER A 950 -25.23 27.21 9.59
CA SER A 950 -24.50 27.47 10.84
C SER A 950 -24.77 26.42 11.93
N THR A 951 -26.02 25.95 12.07
CA THR A 951 -26.39 24.91 13.05
C THR A 951 -25.61 23.62 12.82
N LYS A 952 -25.57 23.12 11.56
CA LYS A 952 -24.80 21.92 11.20
C LYS A 952 -23.29 22.10 11.41
N ILE A 953 -22.77 23.29 11.10
CA ILE A 953 -21.35 23.61 11.30
C ILE A 953 -21.04 23.56 12.79
N THR A 954 -21.82 24.25 13.61
CA THR A 954 -21.62 24.31 15.05
C THR A 954 -21.81 22.95 15.73
N GLU A 955 -22.78 22.14 15.29
CA GLU A 955 -22.98 20.78 15.78
C GLU A 955 -21.76 19.88 15.48
N TYR A 956 -21.19 20.03 14.27
CA TYR A 956 -19.98 19.28 13.88
C TYR A 956 -18.71 19.74 14.60
N VAL A 957 -18.52 21.06 14.70
CA VAL A 957 -17.27 21.68 15.18
C VAL A 957 -17.26 21.80 16.71
N GLY A 958 -18.41 21.97 17.33
CA GLY A 958 -18.58 22.18 18.77
C GLY A 958 -18.28 23.60 19.26
N VAL A 959 -17.99 24.53 18.36
CA VAL A 959 -17.69 25.94 18.70
C VAL A 959 -18.93 26.82 18.54
N THR A 960 -19.01 27.90 19.31
CA THR A 960 -20.17 28.80 19.34
C THR A 960 -20.39 29.50 17.99
N SER A 961 -21.62 29.41 17.50
CA SER A 961 -22.08 30.17 16.33
C SER A 961 -22.14 31.67 16.62
N PRO A 962 -21.84 32.55 15.65
CA PRO A 962 -22.02 34.00 15.77
C PRO A 962 -23.48 34.44 15.64
N LEU A 963 -24.40 33.53 15.31
CA LEU A 963 -25.82 33.81 15.11
C LEU A 963 -26.63 33.51 16.37
N ASP A 964 -27.45 34.49 16.80
CA ASP A 964 -28.26 34.36 18.01
C ASP A 964 -29.26 33.20 17.91
N SER A 965 -29.89 33.01 16.76
CA SER A 965 -30.84 31.92 16.51
C SER A 965 -30.22 30.53 16.61
N THR A 966 -28.98 30.36 16.14
CA THR A 966 -28.25 29.10 16.27
C THR A 966 -27.86 28.83 17.73
N ILE A 967 -27.42 29.85 18.47
CA ILE A 967 -27.13 29.70 19.91
C ILE A 967 -28.41 29.28 20.66
N GLU A 968 -29.55 29.89 20.33
CA GLU A 968 -30.85 29.52 20.90
C GLU A 968 -31.25 28.07 20.56
N GLU A 969 -31.10 27.66 19.30
CA GLU A 969 -31.38 26.28 18.86
C GLU A 969 -30.48 25.25 19.55
N MET A 970 -29.18 25.48 19.61
CA MET A 970 -28.21 24.58 20.23
C MET A 970 -28.38 24.47 21.76
N THR A 971 -29.00 25.46 22.40
CA THR A 971 -29.20 25.52 23.86
C THR A 971 -30.67 25.39 24.29
N ALA A 972 -31.57 25.11 23.35
CA ALA A 972 -33.00 24.98 23.60
C ALA A 972 -33.29 23.78 24.51
N ALA A 973 -34.10 23.99 25.54
CA ALA A 973 -34.58 22.88 26.39
C ALA A 973 -35.51 21.96 25.58
N PRO A 974 -35.51 20.64 25.86
CA PRO A 974 -36.42 19.70 25.21
C PRO A 974 -37.88 20.13 25.43
N THR A 975 -38.66 20.15 24.36
CA THR A 975 -40.09 20.51 24.42
C THR A 975 -40.93 19.26 24.59
N LYS A 976 -41.77 19.21 25.65
CA LYS A 976 -42.75 18.14 25.83
C LYS A 976 -43.87 18.30 24.81
N ASN A 977 -43.85 17.51 23.74
CA ASN A 977 -45.02 17.34 22.89
C ASN A 977 -46.01 16.38 23.59
N GLU A 978 -47.24 16.84 23.86
CA GLU A 978 -48.31 16.05 24.49
C GLU A 978 -48.85 14.88 23.63
N LYS A 979 -48.20 14.55 22.51
CA LYS A 979 -48.65 13.49 21.60
C LYS A 979 -47.45 12.84 20.92
N GLU A 980 -46.84 11.86 21.59
CA GLU A 980 -46.32 10.62 21.00
C GLU A 980 -45.62 9.82 22.12
N GLU A 981 -46.21 8.68 22.48
CA GLU A 981 -45.52 7.65 23.26
C GLU A 981 -44.48 6.99 22.33
N GLU A 982 -43.22 6.92 22.78
CA GLU A 982 -42.06 6.22 22.18
C GLU A 982 -41.13 6.99 21.19
N GLY A 983 -40.96 8.30 21.32
CA GLY A 983 -39.86 9.07 20.66
C GLY A 983 -38.91 9.73 21.66
N GLU A 984 -37.60 9.67 21.43
CA GLU A 984 -36.57 10.37 22.23
C GLU A 984 -36.83 11.89 22.24
N GLU A 985 -36.79 12.52 23.41
CA GLU A 985 -37.00 13.97 23.57
C GLU A 985 -35.79 14.74 22.96
N GLU A 986 -35.92 15.28 21.74
CA GLU A 986 -34.84 16.05 21.08
C GLU A 986 -34.81 17.51 21.61
N GLY A 987 -33.96 17.76 22.63
CA GLY A 987 -33.49 19.10 22.99
C GLY A 987 -32.22 19.49 22.21
N GLY A 988 -31.81 20.76 22.28
CA GLY A 988 -30.56 21.21 21.65
C GLY A 988 -29.33 20.47 22.22
N THR A 989 -28.31 20.24 21.39
CA THR A 989 -27.11 19.43 21.75
C THR A 989 -26.43 19.88 23.04
N TYR A 990 -26.44 21.19 23.34
CA TYR A 990 -25.77 21.78 24.50
C TYR A 990 -26.73 22.34 25.55
N HIS A 991 -27.99 21.89 25.58
CA HIS A 991 -29.01 22.41 26.52
C HIS A 991 -28.60 22.29 27.99
N GLU A 992 -27.95 21.19 28.41
CA GLU A 992 -27.44 21.01 29.78
C GLU A 992 -26.25 21.92 30.11
N PHE A 993 -25.54 22.41 29.08
CA PHE A 993 -24.31 23.18 29.18
C PHE A 993 -24.46 24.60 28.63
N LYS A 994 -25.68 25.15 28.64
CA LYS A 994 -25.98 26.48 28.07
C LYS A 994 -25.01 27.58 28.53
N ASN A 995 -24.76 27.72 29.84
CA ASN A 995 -23.85 28.75 30.38
C ASN A 995 -22.36 28.47 30.09
N LEU A 996 -22.00 27.24 29.72
CA LEU A 996 -20.65 26.92 29.28
C LEU A 996 -20.50 27.28 27.80
N TYR A 997 -21.42 26.79 26.96
CA TYR A 997 -21.42 26.98 25.53
C TYR A 997 -21.62 28.45 25.10
N ASP A 998 -22.45 29.21 25.80
CA ASP A 998 -22.70 30.62 25.52
C ASP A 998 -21.53 31.51 25.99
N PRO A 999 -20.87 32.31 25.14
CA PRO A 999 -19.75 33.16 25.52
C PRO A 999 -20.13 34.21 26.57
N ILE A 1000 -19.20 34.55 27.48
CA ILE A 1000 -19.52 35.38 28.67
C ILE A 1000 -20.03 36.78 28.35
N THR A 1001 -19.68 37.31 27.18
CA THR A 1001 -20.10 38.65 26.74
C THR A 1001 -21.53 38.68 26.20
N HIS A 1002 -22.13 37.52 25.90
CA HIS A 1002 -23.53 37.39 25.50
C HIS A 1002 -24.47 37.05 26.66
N GLN A 1003 -23.95 36.40 27.71
CA GLN A 1003 -24.78 35.95 28.84
C GLN A 1003 -25.48 37.12 29.56
N ASN A 1004 -26.82 37.12 29.53
CA ASN A 1004 -27.68 38.09 30.22
C ASN A 1004 -28.08 37.68 31.65
N ASN A 1005 -27.30 36.80 32.31
CA ASN A 1005 -27.64 36.28 33.63
C ASN A 1005 -27.10 37.19 34.74
N GLY A 1006 -27.96 37.57 35.70
CA GLY A 1006 -27.77 38.58 36.76
C GLY A 1006 -26.52 38.55 37.67
N SER A 1007 -25.48 37.76 37.37
CA SER A 1007 -24.11 37.98 37.86
C SER A 1007 -23.33 38.81 36.83
N LYS A 1008 -23.19 40.13 37.03
CA LYS A 1008 -22.40 40.98 36.12
C LYS A 1008 -20.95 40.49 36.07
N TYR A 1009 -20.53 39.91 34.96
CA TYR A 1009 -19.11 39.72 34.65
C TYR A 1009 -18.54 41.11 34.33
N GLU A 1010 -17.71 41.64 35.23
CA GLU A 1010 -17.20 43.01 35.10
C GLU A 1010 -15.93 43.01 34.24
N THR A 1011 -15.88 43.92 33.26
CA THR A 1011 -14.73 44.08 32.36
C THR A 1011 -14.14 45.47 32.54
N ASN A 1012 -12.82 45.61 32.37
CA ASN A 1012 -12.10 46.87 32.62
C ASN A 1012 -12.27 47.91 31.50
N ASN A 1013 -13.34 47.85 30.69
CA ASN A 1013 -13.49 48.61 29.44
C ASN A 1013 -12.29 48.46 28.47
N GLU A 1014 -11.63 47.30 28.48
CA GLU A 1014 -10.50 46.98 27.63
C GLU A 1014 -10.88 46.01 26.50
N GLN A 1015 -10.00 45.86 25.52
CA GLN A 1015 -10.18 44.89 24.45
C GLN A 1015 -9.90 43.48 24.95
N LEU A 1016 -10.94 42.63 24.90
CA LEU A 1016 -10.88 41.24 25.36
C LEU A 1016 -10.34 40.27 24.31
N SER A 1017 -10.39 40.64 23.03
CA SER A 1017 -9.73 39.91 21.95
C SER A 1017 -8.25 40.22 21.89
N PHE A 1018 -7.47 39.33 21.28
CA PHE A 1018 -6.07 39.64 20.99
C PHE A 1018 -5.92 40.74 19.94
N THR A 1019 -4.91 41.56 20.15
CA THR A 1019 -4.49 42.63 19.23
C THR A 1019 -3.21 42.25 18.54
N TYR A 1020 -3.04 42.74 17.31
CA TYR A 1020 -1.78 42.66 16.60
C TYR A 1020 -0.87 43.85 16.97
N ASN A 1021 0.29 43.55 17.57
CA ASN A 1021 1.26 44.55 18.05
C ASN A 1021 2.62 44.47 17.33
N GLY A 1022 2.65 43.92 16.11
CA GLY A 1022 3.87 43.83 15.30
C GLY A 1022 4.99 43.06 15.99
N LYS A 1023 6.18 43.67 16.09
CA LYS A 1023 7.40 43.06 16.68
C LYS A 1023 7.25 42.63 18.14
N ILE A 1024 6.25 43.15 18.87
CA ILE A 1024 5.98 42.73 20.25
C ILE A 1024 5.42 41.31 20.27
N ASP A 1025 4.56 40.96 19.31
CA ASP A 1025 3.98 39.61 19.21
C ASP A 1025 5.03 38.58 18.78
N GLU A 1026 5.91 38.93 17.83
CA GLU A 1026 7.05 38.08 17.46
C GLU A 1026 7.97 37.80 18.65
N TYR A 1027 8.17 38.82 19.50
CA TYR A 1027 8.94 38.68 20.73
C TYR A 1027 8.26 37.75 21.74
N LEU A 1028 6.94 37.88 21.92
CA LEU A 1028 6.14 37.01 22.78
C LEU A 1028 6.26 35.54 22.35
N VAL A 1029 6.09 35.26 21.05
CA VAL A 1029 6.20 33.89 20.51
C VAL A 1029 7.61 33.33 20.71
N ASN A 1030 8.66 34.13 20.51
CA ASN A 1030 10.03 33.71 20.78
C ASN A 1030 10.26 33.41 22.26
N SER A 1031 9.73 34.24 23.17
CA SER A 1031 9.81 34.00 24.62
C SER A 1031 9.08 32.72 25.02
N PHE A 1032 7.90 32.45 24.43
CA PHE A 1032 7.19 31.19 24.61
C PHE A 1032 8.01 29.98 24.16
N ASN A 1033 8.61 30.02 22.97
CA ASN A 1033 9.46 28.94 22.47
C ASN A 1033 10.69 28.71 23.35
N ASN A 1034 11.27 29.77 23.93
CA ASN A 1034 12.38 29.65 24.88
C ASN A 1034 11.94 28.99 26.20
N LEU A 1035 10.74 29.28 26.69
CA LEU A 1035 10.17 28.59 27.86
C LEU A 1035 10.01 27.09 27.60
N LEU A 1036 9.53 26.74 26.41
CA LEU A 1036 9.37 25.33 25.99
C LEU A 1036 10.71 24.62 25.84
N ALA A 1037 11.72 25.26 25.27
CA ALA A 1037 13.04 24.64 25.08
C ALA A 1037 13.76 24.29 26.40
N ASN A 1038 13.41 24.99 27.49
CA ASN A 1038 13.93 24.74 28.83
C ASN A 1038 13.15 23.68 29.62
N LYS A 1039 12.03 23.18 29.06
CA LYS A 1039 11.19 22.11 29.62
C LYS A 1039 11.50 20.79 28.93
#